data_AF-A0A4Y3RDR1-F1
#
_entry.id   AF-A0A4Y3RDR1-F1
#
_cell.length_a   1.000
_cell.length_b   1.000
_cell.length_c   1.000
_cell.angle_alpha   90.00
_cell.angle_beta   90.00
_cell.angle_gamma   90.00
#
_symmetry.space_group_name_H-M   'P 1'
#
loop_
_entity.id
_entity.type
_entity.pdbx_description
1 polymer ?
#
loop_
_entity_poly.entity_id
_entity_poly.type
_entity_poly.pdbx_seq_one_letter_code
_entity_poly.pdbx_strand_id
1 'polypeptide(L)'
;MALPAPHLDDRRFQQFVDDAKRYIQQACPEWTDHNVSDPGVTLVEAVAHMADQLVYRLNRVPEKNHLAFLDLLGVTLFPPAAARAEITFRLSAPQPEPVLLPAGTEVSTGRTETEEAVVFATQADLTVVPCELTHLLRQEAGGSPEDRSQDLRGGEDVAAFSPLPRVGDLLLLGLSAAVPDCVLVLDLDSRVDGVGVDPRRPPLVWEAWSAAEGWTVCEVDEDSTGGLNRPGEVVLHMPSGHAVSRLGGHAAGWVRCRVVDAAEGLPSYSESPTVRAAGAFTIGGTVRAAHAETVRSEQLGESEGVPGQRVRLAHAPVVDRPPLLLQVAERAGGSGLDDDDPEGGWEEWTAVRDFASSRPADRHYTLDATTGEIAFGPCVRQPDGTLRQFGAVPPKGAAIRAARYGTGGGRAGNVARSTITVLRSSIPYIARVENREAARGGVDGETVEEAKARAPITLRAQERAVTARDYEELARRAAPEAARIACLAADTAEAGENAVRVLVVPQAVPDRGGRLRFEQLVPGDELLSRVTGFLDERRPLGTRLAVGPPFYQGVTVVATLHSFRAAEAERVRAEALDVLYAYLDPLTGGAHGEGWPFGRPLRAGEVFAALQRVPGVELVDEVLLHPADPLTGRRGDTTDRIELAPSALLFPFDHRVRVIEAR
;
A
#
# COMPACT_ATOMS: atom_id res chain seq x y z
N MET A 1 27.95 -0.85 14.30
CA MET A 1 29.15 -0.57 13.51
C MET A 1 29.62 -1.90 12.95
N ALA A 2 29.36 -2.16 11.66
CA ALA A 2 29.95 -3.31 10.99
C ALA A 2 31.45 -3.03 10.86
N LEU A 3 32.29 -4.02 11.20
CA LEU A 3 33.71 -3.94 10.90
C LEU A 3 33.84 -3.90 9.37
N PRO A 4 34.60 -2.96 8.78
CA PRO A 4 34.79 -2.93 7.33
C PRO A 4 35.34 -4.28 6.87
N ALA A 5 34.89 -4.77 5.72
CA ALA A 5 35.43 -6.00 5.15
C ALA A 5 36.95 -5.81 4.99
N PRO A 6 37.78 -6.62 5.67
CA PRO A 6 39.21 -6.40 5.65
C PRO A 6 39.74 -6.71 4.25
N HIS A 7 40.62 -5.85 3.74
CA HIS A 7 41.50 -6.24 2.65
C HIS A 7 42.44 -7.31 3.23
N LEU A 8 42.41 -8.51 2.65
CA LEU A 8 43.30 -9.61 3.04
C LEU A 8 44.76 -9.30 2.67
N ASP A 9 44.96 -8.50 1.61
CA ASP A 9 46.24 -7.95 1.21
C ASP A 9 46.02 -6.51 0.70
N ASP A 10 46.71 -5.55 1.29
CA ASP A 10 46.60 -4.12 1.00
C ASP A 10 47.70 -3.61 0.04
N ARG A 11 48.59 -4.51 -0.42
CA ARG A 11 49.62 -4.18 -1.39
C ARG A 11 49.02 -3.86 -2.76
N ARG A 12 49.49 -2.77 -3.34
CA ARG A 12 49.19 -2.32 -4.70
C ARG A 12 50.37 -2.54 -5.63
N PHE A 13 50.12 -2.51 -6.93
CA PHE A 13 51.12 -2.59 -8.01
C PHE A 13 52.49 -1.97 -7.65
N GLN A 14 52.53 -0.70 -7.24
CA GLN A 14 53.80 -0.02 -6.97
C GLN A 14 54.58 -0.66 -5.81
N GLN A 15 53.89 -1.13 -4.77
CA GLN A 15 54.52 -1.80 -3.63
C GLN A 15 55.13 -3.14 -4.04
N PHE A 16 54.48 -3.88 -4.95
CA PHE A 16 55.06 -5.10 -5.54
C PHE A 16 56.32 -4.81 -6.37
N VAL A 17 56.30 -3.75 -7.17
CA VAL A 17 57.48 -3.31 -7.95
C VAL A 17 58.62 -2.90 -7.00
N ASP A 18 58.31 -2.12 -5.96
CA ASP A 18 59.30 -1.63 -5.00
C ASP A 18 59.91 -2.76 -4.16
N ASP A 19 59.09 -3.74 -3.74
CA ASP A 19 59.55 -4.93 -3.02
C ASP A 19 60.44 -5.81 -3.91
N ALA A 20 60.07 -6.01 -5.17
CA ALA A 20 60.88 -6.75 -6.13
C ALA A 20 62.22 -6.05 -6.41
N LYS A 21 62.21 -4.71 -6.59
CA LYS A 21 63.45 -3.92 -6.72
C LYS A 21 64.34 -4.03 -5.49
N ARG A 22 63.76 -3.97 -4.28
CA ARG A 22 64.50 -4.19 -3.03
C ARG A 22 65.12 -5.59 -2.95
N TYR A 23 64.40 -6.61 -3.40
CA TYR A 23 64.90 -7.99 -3.44
C TYR A 23 66.04 -8.16 -4.44
N ILE A 24 65.91 -7.59 -5.65
CA ILE A 24 66.96 -7.59 -6.68
C ILE A 24 68.26 -6.97 -6.13
N GLN A 25 68.18 -5.83 -5.44
CA GLN A 25 69.35 -5.16 -4.85
C GLN A 25 70.11 -6.02 -3.84
N GLN A 26 69.42 -6.94 -3.16
CA GLN A 26 70.02 -7.83 -2.16
C GLN A 26 70.53 -9.14 -2.77
N ALA A 27 69.77 -9.72 -3.70
CA ALA A 27 70.05 -11.04 -4.26
C ALA A 27 70.96 -11.00 -5.50
N CYS A 28 70.93 -9.91 -6.26
CA CYS A 28 71.65 -9.74 -7.52
C CYS A 28 72.35 -8.37 -7.58
N PRO A 29 73.35 -8.10 -6.73
CA PRO A 29 74.02 -6.80 -6.67
C PRO A 29 74.75 -6.42 -7.98
N GLU A 30 75.04 -7.37 -8.86
CA GLU A 30 75.54 -7.09 -10.23
C GLU A 30 74.51 -6.44 -11.16
N TRP A 31 73.21 -6.54 -10.87
CA TRP A 31 72.17 -5.87 -11.64
C TRP A 31 72.04 -4.41 -11.19
N THR A 32 72.58 -3.50 -11.99
CA THR A 32 72.74 -2.07 -11.62
C THR A 32 71.78 -1.12 -12.33
N ASP A 33 71.19 -1.50 -13.46
CA ASP A 33 70.17 -0.70 -14.14
C ASP A 33 68.79 -1.01 -13.54
N HIS A 34 68.12 0.01 -13.03
CA HIS A 34 66.78 -0.10 -12.42
C HIS A 34 65.79 0.91 -13.02
N ASN A 35 66.14 1.47 -14.18
CA ASN A 35 65.31 2.41 -14.90
C ASN A 35 64.08 1.71 -15.48
N VAL A 36 63.03 2.49 -15.76
CA VAL A 36 61.78 1.99 -16.37
C VAL A 36 62.03 1.38 -17.76
N SER A 37 63.10 1.82 -18.43
CA SER A 37 63.52 1.32 -19.74
C SER A 37 64.24 -0.03 -19.71
N ASP A 38 64.60 -0.56 -18.53
CA ASP A 38 65.22 -1.87 -18.40
C ASP A 38 64.17 -2.97 -18.68
N PRO A 39 64.39 -3.85 -19.68
CA PRO A 39 63.50 -4.98 -19.97
C PRO A 39 63.24 -5.87 -18.75
N GLY A 40 64.21 -6.02 -17.84
CA GLY A 40 64.04 -6.76 -16.60
C GLY A 40 63.06 -6.09 -15.63
N VAL A 41 63.11 -4.75 -15.53
CA VAL A 41 62.13 -3.97 -14.77
C VAL A 41 60.75 -4.05 -15.41
N THR A 42 60.65 -4.06 -16.74
CA THR A 42 59.36 -4.29 -17.45
C THR A 42 58.76 -5.67 -17.11
N LEU A 43 59.57 -6.72 -17.01
CA LEU A 43 59.10 -8.04 -16.57
C LEU A 43 58.64 -8.02 -15.10
N VAL A 44 59.35 -7.30 -14.23
CA VAL A 44 58.92 -7.08 -12.83
C VAL A 44 57.57 -6.38 -12.78
N GLU A 45 57.38 -5.32 -13.57
CA GLU A 45 56.10 -4.62 -13.67
C GLU A 45 54.99 -5.53 -14.20
N ALA A 46 55.25 -6.36 -15.20
CA ALA A 46 54.27 -7.33 -15.70
C ALA A 46 53.84 -8.34 -14.61
N VAL A 47 54.79 -8.88 -13.85
CA VAL A 47 54.49 -9.80 -12.73
C VAL A 47 53.78 -9.07 -11.59
N ALA A 48 54.19 -7.85 -11.26
CA ALA A 48 53.53 -7.01 -10.26
C ALA A 48 52.07 -6.72 -10.65
N HIS A 49 51.79 -6.49 -11.94
CA HIS A 49 50.44 -6.35 -12.44
C HIS A 49 49.62 -7.64 -12.28
N MET A 50 50.20 -8.80 -12.58
CA MET A 50 49.52 -10.10 -12.35
C MET A 50 49.24 -10.33 -10.86
N ALA A 51 50.18 -9.99 -9.97
CA ALA A 51 50.01 -10.08 -8.53
C ALA A 51 48.92 -9.12 -8.02
N ASP A 52 48.88 -7.88 -8.51
CA ASP A 52 47.85 -6.90 -8.19
C ASP A 52 46.45 -7.39 -8.60
N GLN A 53 46.30 -8.04 -9.77
CA GLN A 53 45.04 -8.68 -10.17
C GLN A 53 44.65 -9.87 -9.27
N LEU A 54 45.62 -10.67 -8.81
CA LEU A 54 45.36 -11.76 -7.86
C LEU A 54 44.92 -11.22 -6.51
N VAL A 55 45.58 -10.18 -6.00
CA VAL A 55 45.19 -9.48 -4.75
C VAL A 55 43.79 -8.90 -4.87
N TYR A 56 43.46 -8.26 -5.99
CA TYR A 56 42.11 -7.77 -6.26
C TYR A 56 41.07 -8.90 -6.14
N ARG A 57 41.33 -10.08 -6.72
CA ARG A 57 40.42 -11.25 -6.60
C ARG A 57 40.37 -11.80 -5.17
N LEU A 58 41.51 -11.85 -4.47
CA LEU A 58 41.60 -12.32 -3.09
C LEU A 58 40.78 -11.42 -2.15
N ASN A 59 40.84 -10.10 -2.33
CA ASN A 59 40.09 -9.14 -1.54
C ASN A 59 38.55 -9.21 -1.75
N ARG A 60 38.07 -9.96 -2.77
CA ARG A 60 36.63 -10.26 -2.95
C ARG A 60 36.19 -11.53 -2.22
N VAL A 61 37.11 -12.34 -1.71
CA VAL A 61 36.81 -13.60 -0.99
C VAL A 61 36.01 -13.36 0.30
N PRO A 62 36.35 -12.38 1.17
CA PRO A 62 35.59 -12.12 2.39
C PRO A 62 34.10 -11.86 2.12
N GLU A 63 33.79 -11.07 1.10
CA GLU A 63 32.42 -10.77 0.70
C GLU A 63 31.68 -12.02 0.17
N LYS A 64 32.32 -12.80 -0.71
CA LYS A 64 31.74 -14.06 -1.21
C LYS A 64 31.47 -15.06 -0.09
N ASN A 65 32.41 -15.19 0.85
CA ASN A 65 32.23 -16.07 2.02
C ASN A 65 31.06 -15.59 2.87
N HIS A 66 30.94 -14.28 3.10
CA HIS A 66 29.82 -13.74 3.87
C HIS A 66 28.47 -14.09 3.23
N LEU A 67 28.32 -13.92 1.92
CA LEU A 67 27.11 -14.31 1.19
C LEU A 67 26.86 -15.82 1.26
N ALA A 68 27.89 -16.64 1.10
CA ALA A 68 27.76 -18.10 1.21
C ALA A 68 27.33 -18.55 2.62
N PHE A 69 27.80 -17.86 3.67
CA PHE A 69 27.34 -18.12 5.03
C PHE A 69 25.87 -17.69 5.24
N LEU A 70 25.45 -16.57 4.65
CA LEU A 70 24.04 -16.15 4.70
C LEU A 70 23.13 -17.17 4.01
N ASP A 71 23.53 -17.64 2.83
CA ASP A 71 22.82 -18.69 2.09
C ASP A 71 22.76 -20.02 2.88
N LEU A 72 23.88 -20.44 3.48
CA LEU A 72 23.94 -21.62 4.35
C LEU A 72 22.99 -21.52 5.56
N LEU A 73 22.78 -20.31 6.07
CA LEU A 73 21.86 -20.02 7.17
C LEU A 73 20.41 -19.86 6.71
N GLY A 74 20.13 -20.00 5.41
CA GLY A 74 18.79 -19.86 4.83
C GLY A 74 18.29 -18.42 4.76
N VAL A 75 19.20 -17.43 4.77
CA VAL A 75 18.81 -16.03 4.63
C VAL A 75 18.50 -15.75 3.16
N THR A 76 17.21 -15.61 2.85
CA THR A 76 16.72 -15.18 1.54
C THR A 76 16.41 -13.68 1.53
N LEU A 77 16.42 -13.09 0.34
CA LEU A 77 15.97 -11.72 0.12
C LEU A 77 14.44 -11.65 0.21
N PHE A 78 13.90 -10.62 0.85
CA PHE A 78 12.47 -10.38 0.78
C PHE A 78 12.07 -9.92 -0.63
N PRO A 79 11.06 -10.55 -1.24
CA PRO A 79 10.56 -10.12 -2.54
C PRO A 79 9.86 -8.76 -2.43
N PRO A 80 9.70 -8.03 -3.55
CA PRO A 80 8.90 -6.80 -3.53
C PRO A 80 7.45 -7.08 -3.15
N ALA A 81 6.84 -6.09 -2.49
CA ALA A 81 5.40 -6.05 -2.27
C ALA A 81 4.72 -5.23 -3.37
N ALA A 82 3.54 -5.68 -3.81
CA ALA A 82 2.74 -4.96 -4.79
C ALA A 82 1.88 -3.87 -4.10
N ALA A 83 1.89 -2.66 -4.68
CA ALA A 83 0.94 -1.64 -4.28
C ALA A 83 -0.49 -2.06 -4.62
N ARG A 84 -1.46 -1.58 -3.86
CA ARG A 84 -2.88 -1.90 -3.96
C ARG A 84 -3.68 -0.62 -4.11
N ALA A 85 -4.73 -0.69 -4.92
CA ALA A 85 -5.66 0.41 -5.12
C ALA A 85 -7.06 -0.13 -5.34
N GLU A 86 -8.06 0.67 -4.99
CA GLU A 86 -9.43 0.46 -5.45
C GLU A 86 -9.63 1.23 -6.76
N ILE A 87 -10.02 0.50 -7.79
CA ILE A 87 -10.21 1.04 -9.14
C ILE A 87 -11.70 1.07 -9.43
N THR A 88 -12.21 2.27 -9.70
CA THR A 88 -13.57 2.49 -10.15
C THR A 88 -13.61 2.48 -11.67
N PHE A 89 -14.42 1.59 -12.22
CA PHE A 89 -14.74 1.49 -13.64
C PHE A 89 -16.10 2.15 -13.88
N ARG A 90 -16.17 3.11 -14.81
CA ARG A 90 -17.42 3.79 -15.20
C ARG A 90 -17.89 3.27 -16.54
N LEU A 91 -19.17 2.94 -16.61
CA LEU A 91 -19.86 2.61 -17.85
C LEU A 91 -20.08 3.86 -18.70
N SER A 92 -20.16 3.68 -20.02
CA SER A 92 -20.54 4.72 -20.97
C SER A 92 -22.00 5.15 -20.83
N ALA A 93 -22.85 4.23 -20.37
CA ALA A 93 -24.26 4.42 -20.06
C ALA A 93 -24.73 3.25 -19.17
N PRO A 94 -25.81 3.41 -18.38
CA PRO A 94 -26.43 2.28 -17.68
C PRO A 94 -26.76 1.15 -18.65
N GLN A 95 -26.48 -0.08 -18.24
CA GLN A 95 -26.73 -1.27 -19.08
C GLN A 95 -27.95 -2.04 -18.58
N PRO A 96 -28.74 -2.68 -19.47
CA PRO A 96 -29.87 -3.51 -19.06
C PRO A 96 -29.46 -4.90 -18.57
N GLU A 97 -28.24 -5.33 -18.90
CA GLU A 97 -27.67 -6.64 -18.52
C GLU A 97 -26.43 -6.45 -17.64
N PRO A 98 -26.10 -7.42 -16.76
CA PRO A 98 -24.89 -7.37 -15.96
C PRO A 98 -23.62 -7.28 -16.80
N VAL A 99 -22.73 -6.34 -16.46
CA VAL A 99 -21.42 -6.21 -17.10
C VAL A 99 -20.35 -6.87 -16.22
N LEU A 100 -19.72 -7.92 -16.73
CA LEU A 100 -18.66 -8.65 -16.03
C LEU A 100 -17.28 -8.08 -16.37
N LEU A 101 -16.52 -7.73 -15.34
CA LEU A 101 -15.10 -7.42 -15.40
C LEU A 101 -14.34 -8.58 -14.74
N PRO A 102 -13.63 -9.41 -15.51
CA PRO A 102 -12.91 -10.56 -14.94
C PRO A 102 -11.71 -10.12 -14.10
N ALA A 103 -11.30 -10.97 -13.16
CA ALA A 103 -10.04 -10.86 -12.46
C ALA A 103 -8.87 -10.88 -13.46
N GLY A 104 -7.85 -10.07 -13.19
CA GLY A 104 -6.72 -9.84 -14.09
C GLY A 104 -7.01 -8.86 -15.22
N THR A 105 -8.10 -8.08 -15.15
CA THR A 105 -8.32 -6.92 -16.03
C THR A 105 -7.23 -5.89 -15.75
N GLU A 106 -6.51 -5.46 -16.78
CA GLU A 106 -5.38 -4.54 -16.65
C GLU A 106 -5.77 -3.08 -16.89
N VAL A 107 -5.33 -2.22 -15.99
CA VAL A 107 -5.38 -0.75 -16.07
C VAL A 107 -3.98 -0.19 -15.81
N SER A 108 -3.71 1.04 -16.21
CA SER A 108 -2.41 1.66 -15.96
C SER A 108 -2.48 3.17 -15.73
N THR A 109 -1.37 3.71 -15.24
CA THR A 109 -1.12 5.16 -15.34
C THR A 109 -0.93 5.57 -16.80
N GLY A 110 -1.06 6.87 -17.06
CA GLY A 110 -0.67 7.45 -18.35
C GLY A 110 0.84 7.37 -18.53
N ARG A 111 1.29 6.94 -19.72
CA ARG A 111 2.70 7.01 -20.10
C ARG A 111 3.08 8.46 -20.38
N THR A 112 4.21 8.92 -19.85
CA THR A 112 4.81 10.21 -20.19
C THR A 112 6.11 9.99 -20.98
N GLU A 113 6.76 11.06 -21.44
CA GLU A 113 8.07 10.95 -22.09
C GLU A 113 9.16 10.44 -21.13
N THR A 114 9.00 10.71 -19.83
CA THR A 114 10.00 10.42 -18.79
C THR A 114 9.66 9.22 -17.92
N GLU A 115 8.39 8.80 -17.87
CA GLU A 115 7.92 7.72 -17.00
C GLU A 115 7.13 6.67 -17.79
N GLU A 116 7.47 5.40 -17.53
CA GLU A 116 6.72 4.26 -18.07
C GLU A 116 5.36 4.11 -17.38
N ALA A 117 4.43 3.46 -18.08
CA ALA A 117 3.11 3.18 -17.53
C ALA A 117 3.21 2.11 -16.43
N VAL A 118 2.66 2.43 -15.26
CA VAL A 118 2.60 1.54 -14.10
C VAL A 118 1.31 0.72 -14.21
N VAL A 119 1.41 -0.60 -14.28
CA VAL A 119 0.29 -1.52 -14.62
C VAL A 119 -0.31 -2.14 -13.36
N PHE A 120 -1.63 -2.13 -13.27
CA PHE A 120 -2.40 -2.77 -12.21
C PHE A 120 -3.35 -3.80 -12.81
N ALA A 121 -3.49 -4.93 -12.12
CA ALA A 121 -4.43 -5.99 -12.47
C ALA A 121 -5.49 -6.16 -11.38
N THR A 122 -6.76 -6.30 -11.77
CA THR A 122 -7.87 -6.57 -10.83
C THR A 122 -7.68 -7.91 -10.12
N GLN A 123 -8.01 -7.98 -8.84
CA GLN A 123 -7.77 -9.17 -8.01
C GLN A 123 -8.94 -10.15 -7.96
N ALA A 124 -10.13 -9.68 -8.30
CA ALA A 124 -11.37 -10.43 -8.27
C ALA A 124 -12.25 -10.02 -9.46
N ASP A 125 -13.22 -10.87 -9.78
CA ASP A 125 -14.27 -10.54 -10.72
C ASP A 125 -15.15 -9.44 -10.11
N LEU A 126 -15.54 -8.46 -10.92
CA LEU A 126 -16.51 -7.42 -10.57
C LEU A 126 -17.68 -7.53 -11.53
N THR A 127 -18.90 -7.61 -11.00
CA THR A 127 -20.12 -7.58 -11.81
C THR A 127 -20.85 -6.28 -11.54
N VAL A 128 -21.00 -5.43 -12.56
CA VAL A 128 -21.87 -4.26 -12.48
C VAL A 128 -23.30 -4.72 -12.72
N VAL A 129 -24.06 -4.87 -11.64
CA VAL A 129 -25.43 -5.39 -11.67
C VAL A 129 -26.40 -4.24 -12.00
N PRO A 130 -27.28 -4.38 -13.01
CA PRO A 130 -28.31 -3.38 -13.29
C PRO A 130 -29.35 -3.37 -12.17
N CYS A 131 -29.86 -2.19 -11.84
CA CYS A 131 -30.94 -2.05 -10.87
C CYS A 131 -31.92 -0.93 -11.29
N GLU A 132 -33.09 -0.96 -10.67
CA GLU A 132 -34.13 0.05 -10.77
C GLU A 132 -34.69 0.32 -9.37
N LEU A 133 -35.26 1.50 -9.15
CA LEU A 133 -35.99 1.80 -7.93
C LEU A 133 -37.37 1.13 -7.95
N THR A 134 -37.63 0.23 -7.01
CA THR A 134 -38.91 -0.49 -6.91
C THR A 134 -39.79 0.02 -5.78
N HIS A 135 -39.18 0.44 -4.68
CA HIS A 135 -39.88 0.84 -3.46
C HIS A 135 -39.34 2.16 -2.88
N LEU A 136 -40.26 3.01 -2.40
CA LEU A 136 -39.94 4.19 -1.60
C LEU A 136 -40.71 4.13 -0.30
N LEU A 137 -39.98 4.02 0.81
CA LEU A 137 -40.54 4.03 2.15
C LEU A 137 -40.03 5.27 2.89
N ARG A 138 -40.82 5.78 3.83
CA ARG A 138 -40.36 6.77 4.80
C ARG A 138 -40.55 6.25 6.21
N GLN A 139 -39.69 6.65 7.13
CA GLN A 139 -39.80 6.26 8.52
C GLN A 139 -39.42 7.45 9.42
N GLU A 140 -40.36 7.86 10.27
CA GLU A 140 -40.08 8.84 11.32
C GLU A 140 -39.23 8.19 12.42
N ALA A 141 -38.39 8.99 13.10
CA ALA A 141 -37.53 8.52 14.17
C ALA A 141 -38.33 7.76 15.26
N GLY A 142 -38.01 6.46 15.42
CA GLY A 142 -38.69 5.56 16.38
C GLY A 142 -40.04 5.00 15.91
N GLY A 143 -40.49 5.36 14.70
CA GLY A 143 -41.71 4.84 14.07
C GLY A 143 -41.47 3.56 13.25
N SER A 144 -42.55 3.06 12.63
CA SER A 144 -42.47 1.96 11.64
C SER A 144 -42.39 2.51 10.21
N PRO A 145 -41.72 1.81 9.27
CA PRO A 145 -41.68 2.23 7.87
C PRO A 145 -43.07 2.31 7.23
N GLU A 146 -43.34 3.40 6.52
CA GLU A 146 -44.54 3.62 5.71
C GLU A 146 -44.20 3.50 4.22
N ASP A 147 -44.92 2.66 3.48
CA ASP A 147 -44.75 2.52 2.03
C ASP A 147 -45.44 3.67 1.27
N ARG A 148 -44.67 4.43 0.49
CA ARG A 148 -45.11 5.55 -0.36
C ARG A 148 -44.83 5.29 -1.83
N SER A 149 -44.61 4.03 -2.21
CA SER A 149 -44.29 3.64 -3.59
C SER A 149 -45.43 3.94 -4.56
N GLN A 150 -46.69 3.86 -4.12
CA GLN A 150 -47.84 4.18 -4.97
C GLN A 150 -47.98 5.68 -5.21
N ASP A 151 -47.81 6.49 -4.15
CA ASP A 151 -47.83 7.96 -4.21
C ASP A 151 -46.77 8.47 -5.21
N LEU A 152 -45.54 7.96 -5.11
CA LEU A 152 -44.44 8.31 -6.02
C LEU A 152 -44.74 7.93 -7.47
N ARG A 153 -45.29 6.73 -7.72
CA ARG A 153 -45.69 6.30 -9.08
C ARG A 153 -46.86 7.11 -9.63
N GLY A 154 -47.68 7.68 -8.75
CA GLY A 154 -48.74 8.62 -9.08
C GLY A 154 -48.24 10.03 -9.42
N GLY A 155 -46.95 10.32 -9.19
CA GLY A 155 -46.36 11.65 -9.36
C GLY A 155 -46.72 12.63 -8.24
N GLU A 156 -47.12 12.12 -7.08
CA GLU A 156 -47.38 12.93 -5.89
C GLU A 156 -46.07 13.34 -5.20
N ASP A 157 -46.11 14.47 -4.50
CA ASP A 157 -44.96 14.96 -3.76
C ASP A 157 -44.88 14.27 -2.39
N VAL A 158 -43.99 13.28 -2.29
CA VAL A 158 -43.80 12.49 -1.08
C VAL A 158 -42.82 13.19 -0.15
N ALA A 159 -43.25 13.59 1.04
CA ALA A 159 -42.35 14.11 2.07
C ALA A 159 -41.32 13.05 2.48
N ALA A 160 -40.03 13.38 2.36
CA ALA A 160 -38.91 12.47 2.61
C ALA A 160 -38.77 12.10 4.10
N PHE A 161 -39.03 13.06 4.98
CA PHE A 161 -38.94 12.93 6.43
C PHE A 161 -40.22 13.43 7.13
N SER A 162 -40.22 13.46 8.46
CA SER A 162 -41.31 14.09 9.23
C SER A 162 -41.45 15.57 8.87
N PRO A 163 -42.63 16.22 9.08
CA PRO A 163 -42.87 17.61 8.67
C PRO A 163 -41.81 18.61 9.14
N LEU A 164 -41.26 18.37 10.32
CA LEU A 164 -40.07 19.04 10.85
C LEU A 164 -38.98 17.98 11.05
N PRO A 165 -38.04 17.80 10.11
CA PRO A 165 -37.12 16.68 10.10
C PRO A 165 -36.35 16.52 11.42
N ARG A 166 -36.35 15.30 11.96
CA ARG A 166 -35.67 14.95 13.22
C ARG A 166 -34.49 14.03 12.95
N VAL A 167 -33.48 14.11 13.81
CA VAL A 167 -32.36 13.15 13.80
C VAL A 167 -32.92 11.73 13.90
N GLY A 168 -32.52 10.88 12.96
CA GLY A 168 -33.01 9.51 12.84
C GLY A 168 -34.20 9.29 11.91
N ASP A 169 -34.79 10.35 11.34
CA ASP A 169 -35.75 10.20 10.23
C ASP A 169 -35.06 9.56 9.02
N LEU A 170 -35.77 8.67 8.33
CA LEU A 170 -35.25 7.88 7.22
C LEU A 170 -36.11 8.02 5.96
N LEU A 171 -35.43 8.21 4.84
CA LEU A 171 -35.94 7.90 3.51
C LEU A 171 -35.31 6.57 3.07
N LEU A 172 -36.12 5.59 2.71
CA LEU A 172 -35.72 4.22 2.41
C LEU A 172 -36.02 3.92 0.92
N LEU A 173 -35.00 3.57 0.18
CA LEU A 173 -35.06 3.27 -1.26
C LEU A 173 -34.77 1.79 -1.47
N GLY A 174 -35.76 1.07 -1.97
CA GLY A 174 -35.65 -0.35 -2.30
C GLY A 174 -35.30 -0.53 -3.77
N LEU A 175 -34.15 -1.12 -4.04
CA LEU A 175 -33.68 -1.46 -5.38
C LEU A 175 -34.18 -2.85 -5.81
N SER A 176 -34.39 -3.04 -7.11
CA SER A 176 -34.81 -4.31 -7.71
C SER A 176 -33.82 -5.47 -7.46
N ALA A 177 -32.54 -5.17 -7.23
CA ALA A 177 -31.49 -6.12 -6.94
C ALA A 177 -30.48 -5.56 -5.94
N ALA A 178 -29.71 -6.44 -5.29
CA ALA A 178 -28.51 -6.03 -4.60
C ALA A 178 -27.42 -5.68 -5.62
N VAL A 179 -26.68 -4.61 -5.34
CA VAL A 179 -25.64 -4.04 -6.20
C VAL A 179 -24.33 -3.87 -5.42
N PRO A 180 -23.72 -4.95 -4.90
CA PRO A 180 -22.45 -4.87 -4.19
C PRO A 180 -21.34 -4.32 -5.09
N ASP A 181 -20.43 -3.55 -4.50
CA ASP A 181 -19.27 -2.94 -5.19
C ASP A 181 -19.63 -2.02 -6.37
N CYS A 182 -20.90 -1.73 -6.61
CA CYS A 182 -21.36 -0.91 -7.72
C CYS A 182 -21.30 0.58 -7.38
N VAL A 183 -21.28 1.42 -8.41
CA VAL A 183 -21.55 2.85 -8.30
C VAL A 183 -23.01 3.09 -8.66
N LEU A 184 -23.81 3.41 -7.66
CA LEU A 184 -25.24 3.64 -7.75
C LEU A 184 -25.51 5.13 -7.97
N VAL A 185 -26.41 5.44 -8.92
CA VAL A 185 -26.99 6.77 -9.07
C VAL A 185 -28.43 6.70 -8.58
N LEU A 186 -28.79 7.67 -7.74
CA LEU A 186 -30.16 7.98 -7.37
C LEU A 186 -30.53 9.30 -8.04
N ASP A 187 -31.38 9.25 -9.05
CA ASP A 187 -31.92 10.44 -9.73
C ASP A 187 -33.20 10.86 -9.01
N LEU A 188 -33.20 12.05 -8.41
CA LEU A 188 -34.26 12.50 -7.49
C LEU A 188 -34.81 13.85 -7.95
N ASP A 189 -36.10 13.89 -8.29
CA ASP A 189 -36.86 15.14 -8.44
C ASP A 189 -37.31 15.61 -7.06
N SER A 190 -36.39 16.29 -6.35
CA SER A 190 -36.58 16.73 -4.97
C SER A 190 -36.72 18.25 -4.83
N ARG A 191 -37.47 18.73 -3.84
CA ARG A 191 -37.59 20.16 -3.53
C ARG A 191 -37.93 20.42 -2.07
N VAL A 192 -37.67 21.64 -1.61
CA VAL A 192 -38.04 22.13 -0.28
C VAL A 192 -38.89 23.40 -0.40
N ASP A 193 -40.00 23.48 0.34
CA ASP A 193 -40.93 24.63 0.31
C ASP A 193 -40.57 25.72 1.38
N GLY A 194 -39.41 25.59 2.03
CA GLY A 194 -38.89 26.48 3.07
C GLY A 194 -37.36 26.73 3.01
N VAL A 195 -36.76 27.13 4.13
CA VAL A 195 -35.28 27.25 4.24
C VAL A 195 -34.69 25.85 4.34
N GLY A 196 -33.96 25.46 3.28
CA GLY A 196 -33.19 24.22 3.23
C GLY A 196 -31.87 24.29 4.01
N VAL A 197 -31.12 23.19 3.96
CA VAL A 197 -29.79 23.06 4.59
C VAL A 197 -28.68 23.68 3.74
N ASP A 198 -27.47 23.89 4.29
CA ASP A 198 -26.30 24.23 3.46
C ASP A 198 -26.04 23.08 2.46
N PRO A 199 -26.19 23.31 1.14
CA PRO A 199 -26.04 22.25 0.14
C PRO A 199 -24.69 21.54 0.15
N ARG A 200 -23.66 22.17 0.70
CA ARG A 200 -22.29 21.63 0.74
C ARG A 200 -22.05 20.76 1.97
N ARG A 201 -22.93 20.87 2.98
CA ARG A 201 -22.83 20.15 4.25
C ARG A 201 -24.22 19.79 4.77
N PRO A 202 -25.01 19.02 4.01
CA PRO A 202 -26.33 18.61 4.45
C PRO A 202 -26.20 17.67 5.66
N PRO A 203 -27.11 17.76 6.65
CA PRO A 203 -27.14 16.86 7.81
C PRO A 203 -27.76 15.52 7.44
N LEU A 204 -27.22 14.87 6.40
CA LEU A 204 -27.69 13.60 5.85
C LEU A 204 -26.54 12.60 5.77
N VAL A 205 -26.83 11.34 6.05
CA VAL A 205 -25.90 10.22 5.83
C VAL A 205 -26.61 9.16 4.99
N TRP A 206 -25.93 8.68 3.97
CA TRP A 206 -26.39 7.58 3.13
C TRP A 206 -25.83 6.26 3.63
N GLU A 207 -26.67 5.24 3.75
CA GLU A 207 -26.32 3.91 4.24
C GLU A 207 -26.96 2.84 3.36
N ALA A 208 -26.29 1.70 3.19
CA ALA A 208 -26.81 0.55 2.48
C ALA A 208 -26.84 -0.67 3.39
N TRP A 209 -27.80 -1.57 3.18
CA TRP A 209 -27.90 -2.79 3.97
C TRP A 209 -26.87 -3.83 3.52
N SER A 210 -25.95 -4.17 4.42
CA SER A 210 -24.98 -5.26 4.30
C SER A 210 -25.42 -6.49 5.08
N ALA A 211 -25.25 -7.68 4.50
CA ALA A 211 -25.60 -8.93 5.18
C ALA A 211 -24.74 -9.20 6.43
N ALA A 212 -23.49 -8.74 6.43
CA ALA A 212 -22.53 -9.01 7.50
C ALA A 212 -22.55 -7.95 8.61
N GLU A 213 -22.71 -6.67 8.23
CA GLU A 213 -22.53 -5.52 9.13
C GLU A 213 -23.84 -4.77 9.44
N GLY A 214 -24.94 -5.12 8.78
CA GLY A 214 -26.18 -4.37 8.84
C GLY A 214 -26.07 -3.07 8.05
N TRP A 215 -26.52 -1.95 8.59
CA TRP A 215 -26.47 -0.67 7.88
C TRP A 215 -25.05 -0.10 7.85
N THR A 216 -24.43 -0.09 6.66
CA THR A 216 -23.08 0.43 6.43
C THR A 216 -23.16 1.76 5.69
N VAL A 217 -22.37 2.75 6.12
CA VAL A 217 -22.31 4.07 5.47
C VAL A 217 -21.78 3.94 4.03
N CYS A 218 -22.47 4.57 3.10
CA CYS A 218 -22.04 4.69 1.70
C CYS A 218 -21.17 5.93 1.55
N GLU A 219 -20.11 5.81 0.76
CA GLU A 219 -19.37 6.99 0.34
C GLU A 219 -20.15 7.73 -0.74
N VAL A 220 -20.38 9.03 -0.52
CA VAL A 220 -21.06 9.92 -1.48
C VAL A 220 -20.01 10.51 -2.39
N ASP A 221 -20.05 10.14 -3.67
CA ASP A 221 -19.15 10.67 -4.70
C ASP A 221 -19.59 12.07 -5.15
N GLU A 222 -20.90 12.25 -5.34
CA GLU A 222 -21.51 13.52 -5.72
C GLU A 222 -22.95 13.59 -5.17
N ASP A 223 -23.35 14.77 -4.71
CA ASP A 223 -24.74 15.11 -4.41
C ASP A 223 -25.08 16.47 -5.04
N SER A 224 -25.70 16.41 -6.22
CA SER A 224 -26.15 17.60 -6.96
C SER A 224 -27.53 18.10 -6.51
N THR A 225 -28.27 17.31 -5.72
CA THR A 225 -29.52 17.72 -5.06
C THR A 225 -29.26 18.74 -3.95
N GLY A 226 -28.01 18.79 -3.46
CA GLY A 226 -27.59 19.70 -2.40
C GLY A 226 -28.30 19.41 -1.09
N GLY A 227 -28.39 18.13 -0.71
CA GLY A 227 -29.25 17.68 0.39
C GLY A 227 -30.73 17.78 0.06
N LEU A 228 -31.18 17.14 -1.02
CA LEU A 228 -32.60 17.05 -1.40
C LEU A 228 -33.33 18.40 -1.55
N ASN A 229 -32.57 19.49 -1.80
CA ASN A 229 -33.11 20.84 -1.90
C ASN A 229 -33.62 21.15 -3.32
N ARG A 230 -33.13 20.41 -4.32
CA ARG A 230 -33.44 20.61 -5.74
C ARG A 230 -33.36 19.28 -6.51
N PRO A 231 -33.93 19.22 -7.73
CA PRO A 231 -33.77 18.06 -8.59
C PRO A 231 -32.30 17.80 -8.94
N GLY A 232 -31.88 16.55 -8.90
CA GLY A 232 -30.51 16.15 -9.21
C GLY A 232 -30.22 14.71 -8.85
N GLU A 233 -28.96 14.34 -9.01
CA GLU A 233 -28.43 13.01 -8.75
C GLU A 233 -27.61 12.95 -7.46
N VAL A 234 -27.72 11.82 -6.76
CA VAL A 234 -26.81 11.39 -5.71
C VAL A 234 -26.07 10.15 -6.18
N VAL A 235 -24.74 10.22 -6.22
CA VAL A 235 -23.86 9.14 -6.68
C VAL A 235 -23.20 8.49 -5.46
N LEU A 236 -23.45 7.19 -5.27
CA LEU A 236 -23.03 6.42 -4.10
C LEU A 236 -22.11 5.26 -4.50
N HIS A 237 -21.04 5.06 -3.74
CA HIS A 237 -20.25 3.83 -3.79
C HIS A 237 -20.85 2.80 -2.83
N MET A 238 -21.32 1.70 -3.39
CA MET A 238 -22.01 0.67 -2.64
C MET A 238 -20.99 -0.24 -1.93
N PRO A 239 -21.23 -0.61 -0.66
CA PRO A 239 -20.35 -1.52 0.06
C PRO A 239 -20.39 -2.92 -0.57
N SER A 240 -19.26 -3.63 -0.51
CA SER A 240 -19.11 -5.01 -1.05
C SER A 240 -20.11 -6.00 -0.46
N GLY A 241 -20.56 -5.77 0.78
CA GLY A 241 -21.54 -6.61 1.45
C GLY A 241 -23.01 -6.31 1.14
N HIS A 242 -23.30 -5.34 0.25
CA HIS A 242 -24.67 -4.92 -0.04
C HIS A 242 -25.53 -6.11 -0.51
N ALA A 243 -26.65 -6.33 0.17
CA ALA A 243 -27.46 -7.53 0.01
C ALA A 243 -28.96 -7.23 0.08
N VAL A 244 -29.76 -8.15 -0.46
CA VAL A 244 -31.22 -8.07 -0.34
C VAL A 244 -31.65 -8.33 1.11
N SER A 245 -32.56 -7.50 1.61
CA SER A 245 -33.18 -7.68 2.93
C SER A 245 -34.68 -7.38 2.88
N ARG A 246 -35.40 -7.80 3.93
CA ARG A 246 -36.85 -7.58 4.04
C ARG A 246 -37.15 -6.46 5.03
N LEU A 247 -37.69 -5.35 4.52
CA LEU A 247 -38.07 -4.18 5.32
C LEU A 247 -39.45 -3.68 4.87
N GLY A 248 -40.31 -3.28 5.82
CA GLY A 248 -41.67 -2.81 5.51
C GLY A 248 -42.52 -3.81 4.71
N GLY A 249 -42.22 -5.11 4.80
CA GLY A 249 -42.89 -6.16 4.03
C GLY A 249 -42.26 -6.48 2.65
N HIS A 250 -41.34 -5.65 2.16
CA HIS A 250 -40.75 -5.78 0.81
C HIS A 250 -39.32 -6.34 0.86
N ALA A 251 -38.97 -7.19 -0.10
CA ALA A 251 -37.61 -7.69 -0.29
C ALA A 251 -36.93 -6.88 -1.39
N ALA A 252 -35.86 -6.16 -1.04
CA ALA A 252 -35.13 -5.28 -1.96
C ALA A 252 -33.67 -5.12 -1.52
N GLY A 253 -32.82 -4.62 -2.43
CA GLY A 253 -31.51 -4.07 -2.05
C GLY A 253 -31.72 -2.69 -1.43
N TRP A 254 -31.60 -2.57 -0.11
CA TRP A 254 -32.01 -1.35 0.59
C TRP A 254 -30.88 -0.34 0.72
N VAL A 255 -31.19 0.88 0.32
CA VAL A 255 -30.41 2.09 0.57
C VAL A 255 -31.26 3.05 1.40
N ARG A 256 -30.67 3.77 2.34
CA ARG A 256 -31.37 4.75 3.14
C ARG A 256 -30.61 6.05 3.26
N CYS A 257 -31.36 7.15 3.27
CA CYS A 257 -30.88 8.46 3.66
C CYS A 257 -31.40 8.74 5.07
N ARG A 258 -30.48 8.99 6.01
CA ARG A 258 -30.79 9.23 7.43
C ARG A 258 -30.43 10.66 7.82
N VAL A 259 -31.34 11.33 8.51
CA VAL A 259 -31.09 12.65 9.08
C VAL A 259 -30.16 12.53 10.30
N VAL A 260 -29.11 13.34 10.34
CA VAL A 260 -28.15 13.46 11.45
C VAL A 260 -28.15 14.87 12.02
N ASP A 261 -27.39 15.11 13.09
CA ASP A 261 -27.22 16.46 13.62
C ASP A 261 -26.52 17.38 12.62
N ALA A 262 -27.03 18.60 12.48
CA ALA A 262 -26.35 19.64 11.72
C ALA A 262 -25.07 20.08 12.46
N ALA A 263 -24.01 20.37 11.70
CA ALA A 263 -22.79 20.91 12.29
C ALA A 263 -23.07 22.26 12.96
N GLU A 264 -22.31 22.56 14.01
CA GLU A 264 -22.50 23.75 14.84
C GLU A 264 -22.51 25.04 13.99
N GLY A 265 -23.60 25.82 14.09
CA GLY A 265 -23.78 27.06 13.35
C GLY A 265 -24.34 26.92 11.92
N LEU A 266 -24.64 25.71 11.44
CA LEU A 266 -25.31 25.51 10.14
C LEU A 266 -26.84 25.40 10.29
N PRO A 267 -27.61 25.87 9.30
CA PRO A 267 -29.07 25.73 9.30
C PRO A 267 -29.48 24.26 9.10
N SER A 268 -30.51 23.82 9.84
CA SER A 268 -31.21 22.55 9.62
C SER A 268 -32.47 22.78 8.75
N TYR A 269 -33.08 21.70 8.28
CA TYR A 269 -34.34 21.78 7.56
C TYR A 269 -35.43 22.43 8.42
N SER A 270 -36.04 23.48 7.89
CA SER A 270 -37.23 24.09 8.49
C SER A 270 -38.53 23.37 8.10
N GLU A 271 -38.51 22.67 6.95
CA GLU A 271 -39.59 21.81 6.47
C GLU A 271 -39.01 20.57 5.77
N SER A 272 -39.77 19.49 5.72
CA SER A 272 -39.38 18.25 5.03
C SER A 272 -39.20 18.48 3.53
N PRO A 273 -38.05 18.09 2.93
CA PRO A 273 -37.97 18.03 1.48
C PRO A 273 -38.95 16.98 0.95
N THR A 274 -39.46 17.21 -0.26
CA THR A 274 -40.36 16.30 -0.96
C THR A 274 -39.66 15.69 -2.16
N VAL A 275 -40.05 14.47 -2.52
CA VAL A 275 -39.59 13.75 -3.69
C VAL A 275 -40.81 13.43 -4.57
N ARG A 276 -40.82 13.96 -5.79
CA ARG A 276 -41.90 13.77 -6.76
C ARG A 276 -41.68 12.55 -7.65
N ALA A 277 -40.42 12.34 -8.03
CA ALA A 277 -39.97 11.23 -8.85
C ALA A 277 -38.60 10.77 -8.36
N ALA A 278 -38.35 9.47 -8.43
CA ALA A 278 -37.05 8.90 -8.10
C ALA A 278 -36.74 7.73 -9.03
N GLY A 279 -35.50 7.69 -9.52
CA GLY A 279 -34.91 6.62 -10.29
C GLY A 279 -33.65 6.09 -9.61
N ALA A 280 -33.29 4.85 -9.92
CA ALA A 280 -32.02 4.29 -9.49
C ALA A 280 -31.44 3.45 -10.61
N PHE A 281 -30.13 3.53 -10.83
CA PHE A 281 -29.40 2.71 -11.80
C PHE A 281 -27.91 2.68 -11.45
N THR A 282 -27.20 1.66 -11.93
CA THR A 282 -25.75 1.56 -11.76
C THR A 282 -25.00 2.11 -12.97
N ILE A 283 -23.89 2.80 -12.71
CA ILE A 283 -23.04 3.42 -13.74
C ILE A 283 -21.60 2.91 -13.71
N GLY A 284 -21.33 1.86 -12.94
CA GLY A 284 -19.98 1.36 -12.76
C GLY A 284 -19.83 0.48 -11.52
N GLY A 285 -18.59 0.17 -11.20
CA GLY A 285 -18.24 -0.54 -9.98
C GLY A 285 -16.78 -0.32 -9.59
N THR A 286 -16.46 -0.62 -8.34
CA THR A 286 -15.14 -0.49 -7.75
C THR A 286 -14.61 -1.87 -7.39
N VAL A 287 -13.37 -2.17 -7.76
CA VAL A 287 -12.73 -3.44 -7.38
C VAL A 287 -11.26 -3.21 -7.03
N ARG A 288 -10.75 -4.04 -6.12
CA ARG A 288 -9.32 -4.00 -5.76
C ARG A 288 -8.45 -4.47 -6.92
N ALA A 289 -7.37 -3.73 -7.14
CA ALA A 289 -6.30 -4.06 -8.07
C ALA A 289 -4.94 -3.98 -7.36
N ALA A 290 -3.96 -4.72 -7.88
CA ALA A 290 -2.57 -4.66 -7.41
C ALA A 290 -1.62 -4.30 -8.55
N HIS A 291 -0.54 -3.59 -8.21
CA HIS A 291 0.56 -3.25 -9.10
C HIS A 291 1.31 -4.53 -9.49
N ALA A 292 0.87 -5.12 -10.59
CA ALA A 292 1.35 -6.37 -11.12
C ALA A 292 0.94 -6.46 -12.59
N GLU A 293 1.87 -6.93 -13.41
CA GLU A 293 1.57 -7.43 -14.75
C GLU A 293 1.26 -8.92 -14.66
N THR A 294 0.24 -9.38 -15.39
CA THR A 294 -0.14 -10.80 -15.35
C THR A 294 0.52 -11.56 -16.49
N VAL A 295 1.46 -12.43 -16.15
CA VAL A 295 2.03 -13.40 -17.10
C VAL A 295 1.12 -14.63 -17.15
N ARG A 296 0.83 -15.12 -18.36
CA ARG A 296 -0.06 -16.28 -18.58
C ARG A 296 0.63 -17.32 -19.45
N SER A 297 0.37 -18.60 -19.13
CA SER A 297 0.76 -19.76 -19.93
C SER A 297 2.26 -19.80 -20.29
N GLU A 298 3.12 -19.47 -19.33
CA GLU A 298 4.57 -19.55 -19.53
C GLU A 298 5.05 -21.00 -19.43
N GLN A 299 5.80 -21.46 -20.43
CA GLN A 299 6.36 -22.80 -20.47
C GLN A 299 7.74 -22.83 -19.80
N LEU A 300 7.92 -23.74 -18.83
CA LEU A 300 9.14 -23.87 -18.02
C LEU A 300 10.01 -25.07 -18.41
N GLY A 301 9.65 -25.74 -19.52
CA GLY A 301 10.33 -26.92 -20.03
C GLY A 301 9.73 -28.24 -19.52
N GLU A 302 10.52 -29.30 -19.56
CA GLU A 302 10.11 -30.64 -19.16
C GLU A 302 10.80 -31.07 -17.87
N SER A 303 10.11 -31.91 -17.09
CA SER A 303 10.70 -32.55 -15.92
C SER A 303 11.79 -33.54 -16.32
N GLU A 304 12.93 -33.50 -15.64
CA GLU A 304 13.99 -34.50 -15.75
C GLU A 304 13.66 -35.78 -14.95
N GLY A 305 12.65 -35.72 -14.07
CA GLY A 305 12.25 -36.80 -13.19
C GLY A 305 13.24 -37.05 -12.03
N VAL A 306 14.00 -36.03 -11.64
CA VAL A 306 15.01 -36.12 -10.58
C VAL A 306 14.58 -35.33 -9.33
N PRO A 307 14.80 -35.85 -8.10
CA PRO A 307 14.52 -35.11 -6.88
C PRO A 307 15.32 -33.80 -6.80
N GLY A 308 14.69 -32.75 -6.28
CA GLY A 308 15.33 -31.44 -6.12
C GLY A 308 15.55 -30.67 -7.43
N GLN A 309 14.90 -31.07 -8.54
CA GLN A 309 14.94 -30.32 -9.79
C GLN A 309 14.52 -28.86 -9.55
N ARG A 310 15.20 -27.94 -10.26
CA ARG A 310 14.90 -26.51 -10.23
C ARG A 310 14.59 -26.02 -11.64
N VAL A 311 13.62 -25.12 -11.74
CA VAL A 311 13.27 -24.41 -12.96
C VAL A 311 13.13 -22.92 -12.64
N ARG A 312 13.17 -22.05 -13.64
CA ARG A 312 13.14 -20.60 -13.43
C ARG A 312 12.14 -19.93 -14.36
N LEU A 313 11.37 -19.00 -13.80
CA LEU A 313 10.47 -18.13 -14.53
C LEU A 313 11.25 -17.09 -15.34
N ALA A 314 10.74 -16.72 -16.51
CA ALA A 314 11.34 -15.71 -17.39
C ALA A 314 11.21 -14.31 -16.79
N HIS A 315 10.11 -14.04 -16.09
CA HIS A 315 9.87 -12.76 -15.42
C HIS A 315 9.99 -12.89 -13.91
N ALA A 316 10.87 -12.11 -13.33
CA ALA A 316 11.07 -11.92 -11.89
C ALA A 316 11.30 -10.44 -11.62
N PRO A 317 10.93 -9.93 -10.43
CA PRO A 317 10.38 -10.66 -9.29
C PRO A 317 8.90 -11.06 -9.46
N VAL A 318 8.48 -12.08 -8.71
CA VAL A 318 7.10 -12.59 -8.64
C VAL A 318 6.39 -11.94 -7.45
N VAL A 319 5.15 -11.49 -7.67
CA VAL A 319 4.28 -10.95 -6.62
C VAL A 319 3.11 -11.91 -6.36
N ASP A 320 2.49 -11.80 -5.19
CA ASP A 320 1.42 -12.71 -4.75
C ASP A 320 0.06 -12.47 -5.46
N ARG A 321 -0.01 -11.55 -6.43
CA ARG A 321 -1.25 -11.07 -7.06
C ARG A 321 -1.11 -10.97 -8.59
N PRO A 322 -1.71 -11.87 -9.38
CA PRO A 322 -2.25 -13.16 -8.94
C PRO A 322 -1.14 -14.08 -8.41
N PRO A 323 -1.46 -15.03 -7.51
CA PRO A 323 -0.48 -16.01 -7.06
C PRO A 323 -0.03 -16.90 -8.23
N LEU A 324 1.19 -17.42 -8.15
CA LEU A 324 1.69 -18.38 -9.11
C LEU A 324 0.84 -19.67 -9.09
N LEU A 325 0.21 -19.96 -10.23
CA LEU A 325 -0.40 -21.24 -10.49
C LEU A 325 0.57 -22.09 -11.32
N LEU A 326 1.24 -23.04 -10.65
CA LEU A 326 2.14 -23.99 -11.28
C LEU A 326 1.39 -25.27 -11.64
N GLN A 327 1.53 -25.71 -12.89
CA GLN A 327 0.92 -26.93 -13.40
C GLN A 327 1.97 -27.83 -14.05
N VAL A 328 1.80 -29.14 -13.87
CA VAL A 328 2.64 -30.18 -14.48
C VAL A 328 1.73 -31.18 -15.20
N ALA A 329 2.11 -31.59 -16.40
CA ALA A 329 1.35 -32.58 -17.15
C ALA A 329 1.32 -33.95 -16.45
N GLU A 330 0.19 -34.65 -16.49
CA GLU A 330 0.00 -35.99 -15.90
C GLU A 330 0.89 -37.07 -16.55
N ARG A 331 1.25 -36.90 -17.84
CA ARG A 331 1.96 -37.91 -18.63
C ARG A 331 3.16 -37.34 -19.38
N ALA A 332 4.20 -38.16 -19.49
CA ALA A 332 5.39 -37.88 -20.28
C ALA A 332 5.04 -37.72 -21.77
N GLY A 333 5.51 -36.63 -22.39
CA GLY A 333 5.25 -36.33 -23.81
C GLY A 333 3.84 -35.79 -24.12
N GLY A 334 3.00 -35.55 -23.12
CA GLY A 334 1.77 -34.80 -23.28
C GLY A 334 2.11 -33.32 -23.47
N SER A 335 1.77 -32.75 -24.62
CA SER A 335 1.86 -31.30 -24.87
C SER A 335 0.83 -30.49 -24.05
N GLY A 336 -0.07 -31.17 -23.34
CA GLY A 336 -1.26 -30.55 -22.74
C GLY A 336 -2.14 -29.85 -23.79
N LEU A 337 -1.93 -30.19 -25.07
CA LEU A 337 -2.64 -29.72 -26.25
C LEU A 337 -3.28 -30.95 -26.89
N ASP A 338 -4.27 -31.56 -26.24
CA ASP A 338 -5.29 -32.27 -27.00
C ASP A 338 -6.17 -31.18 -27.63
N ASP A 339 -6.29 -31.16 -28.96
CA ASP A 339 -7.12 -30.17 -29.69
C ASP A 339 -8.60 -30.17 -29.23
N ASP A 340 -9.02 -31.25 -28.53
CA ASP A 340 -10.36 -31.42 -27.96
C ASP A 340 -10.48 -31.10 -26.44
N ASP A 341 -9.37 -31.02 -25.68
CA ASP A 341 -9.38 -30.66 -24.23
C ASP A 341 -8.05 -30.04 -23.74
N PRO A 342 -7.85 -28.71 -23.90
CA PRO A 342 -6.63 -28.01 -23.50
C PRO A 342 -6.43 -27.87 -21.98
N GLU A 343 -7.43 -28.22 -21.16
CA GLU A 343 -7.35 -28.24 -19.68
C GLU A 343 -7.20 -29.66 -19.11
N GLY A 344 -7.55 -30.69 -19.88
CA GLY A 344 -7.33 -32.09 -19.54
C GLY A 344 -5.86 -32.45 -19.39
N GLY A 345 -5.50 -33.12 -18.29
CA GLY A 345 -4.16 -33.69 -18.09
C GLY A 345 -3.12 -32.77 -17.44
N TRP A 346 -3.53 -31.65 -16.83
CA TRP A 346 -2.66 -30.82 -16.00
C TRP A 346 -2.96 -31.00 -14.52
N GLU A 347 -1.91 -31.24 -13.73
CA GLU A 347 -2.00 -31.29 -12.28
C GLU A 347 -1.49 -29.99 -11.65
N GLU A 348 -2.28 -29.40 -10.76
CA GLU A 348 -1.86 -28.24 -9.97
C GLU A 348 -0.92 -28.65 -8.83
N TRP A 349 0.14 -27.85 -8.66
CA TRP A 349 1.09 -27.99 -7.57
C TRP A 349 0.88 -26.85 -6.56
N THR A 350 1.12 -27.14 -5.28
CA THR A 350 0.90 -26.22 -4.17
C THR A 350 2.22 -25.60 -3.70
N ALA A 351 2.26 -24.28 -3.58
CA ALA A 351 3.40 -23.58 -3.01
C ALA A 351 3.51 -23.85 -1.51
N VAL A 352 4.70 -24.21 -1.04
CA VAL A 352 5.04 -24.33 0.39
C VAL A 352 6.26 -23.47 0.71
N ARG A 353 6.42 -23.09 1.98
CA ARG A 353 7.61 -22.34 2.44
C ARG A 353 8.86 -23.21 2.40
N ASP A 354 8.71 -24.46 2.83
CA ASP A 354 9.76 -25.46 2.87
C ASP A 354 9.14 -26.86 2.78
N PHE A 355 9.99 -27.85 2.54
CA PHE A 355 9.55 -29.23 2.36
C PHE A 355 9.49 -30.05 3.66
N ALA A 356 9.78 -29.49 4.84
CA ALA A 356 9.98 -30.26 6.07
C ALA A 356 8.75 -31.10 6.47
N SER A 357 7.55 -30.59 6.18
CA SER A 357 6.27 -31.28 6.43
C SER A 357 5.71 -32.02 5.23
N SER A 358 6.39 -31.99 4.09
CA SER A 358 5.93 -32.61 2.84
C SER A 358 6.17 -34.11 2.83
N ARG A 359 5.15 -34.87 2.42
CA ARG A 359 5.21 -36.31 2.19
C ARG A 359 5.63 -36.62 0.76
N PRO A 360 6.09 -37.85 0.44
CA PRO A 360 6.60 -38.19 -0.88
C PRO A 360 5.61 -38.05 -2.05
N ALA A 361 4.30 -38.03 -1.79
CA ALA A 361 3.25 -37.88 -2.81
C ALA A 361 2.68 -36.44 -2.87
N ASP A 362 3.11 -35.55 -1.97
CA ASP A 362 2.56 -34.20 -1.90
C ASP A 362 3.13 -33.36 -3.06
N ARG A 363 2.26 -32.86 -3.94
CA ARG A 363 2.62 -32.04 -5.11
C ARG A 363 2.99 -30.63 -4.68
N HIS A 364 4.12 -30.52 -3.99
CA HIS A 364 4.60 -29.29 -3.40
C HIS A 364 5.77 -28.71 -4.19
N TYR A 365 5.84 -27.40 -4.26
CA TYR A 365 7.00 -26.67 -4.76
C TYR A 365 7.33 -25.50 -3.84
N THR A 366 8.57 -25.04 -3.87
CA THR A 366 8.99 -23.77 -3.24
C THR A 366 9.28 -22.75 -4.33
N LEU A 367 8.97 -21.48 -4.07
CA LEU A 367 9.28 -20.35 -4.96
C LEU A 367 10.18 -19.35 -4.25
N ASP A 368 11.33 -19.05 -4.84
CA ASP A 368 12.05 -17.81 -4.57
C ASP A 368 11.44 -16.71 -5.44
N ALA A 369 10.57 -15.91 -4.84
CA ALA A 369 9.85 -14.84 -5.52
C ALA A 369 10.77 -13.70 -5.99
N THR A 370 11.97 -13.56 -5.42
CA THR A 370 12.93 -12.53 -5.85
C THR A 370 13.60 -12.93 -7.17
N THR A 371 14.00 -14.20 -7.28
CA THR A 371 14.73 -14.72 -8.45
C THR A 371 13.84 -15.42 -9.48
N GLY A 372 12.59 -15.73 -9.14
CA GLY A 372 11.67 -16.53 -9.94
C GLY A 372 12.04 -18.02 -9.99
N GLU A 373 12.90 -18.49 -9.07
CA GLU A 373 13.33 -19.88 -9.04
C GLU A 373 12.31 -20.77 -8.32
N ILE A 374 11.91 -21.84 -9.00
CA ILE A 374 11.00 -22.87 -8.48
C ILE A 374 11.83 -24.12 -8.22
N ALA A 375 11.68 -24.70 -7.04
CA ALA A 375 12.29 -25.98 -6.71
C ALA A 375 11.23 -27.03 -6.36
N PHE A 376 11.49 -28.27 -6.77
CA PHE A 376 10.70 -29.45 -6.45
C PHE A 376 11.31 -30.22 -5.27
N GLY A 377 10.53 -31.14 -4.71
CA GLY A 377 10.87 -31.88 -3.51
C GLY A 377 12.23 -32.61 -3.55
N PRO A 378 13.15 -32.37 -2.59
CA PRO A 378 14.45 -33.03 -2.56
C PRO A 378 14.38 -34.44 -1.94
N CYS A 379 15.39 -35.25 -2.27
CA CYS A 379 15.65 -36.52 -1.60
C CYS A 379 16.87 -36.36 -0.68
N VAL A 380 16.69 -36.59 0.61
CA VAL A 380 17.76 -36.39 1.62
C VAL A 380 18.11 -37.72 2.27
N ARG A 381 19.43 -37.97 2.40
CA ARG A 381 19.96 -39.11 3.12
C ARG A 381 19.89 -38.87 4.63
N GLN A 382 19.28 -39.82 5.35
CA GLN A 382 19.17 -39.82 6.80
C GLN A 382 20.44 -40.37 7.47
N PRO A 383 20.67 -40.11 8.76
CA PRO A 383 21.83 -40.63 9.50
C PRO A 383 21.94 -42.16 9.50
N ASP A 384 20.82 -42.87 9.38
CA ASP A 384 20.75 -44.34 9.27
C ASP A 384 21.06 -44.86 7.85
N GLY A 385 21.38 -43.96 6.92
CA GLY A 385 21.70 -44.27 5.53
C GLY A 385 20.48 -44.39 4.61
N THR A 386 19.25 -44.35 5.15
CA THR A 386 18.02 -44.40 4.34
C THR A 386 17.81 -43.11 3.56
N LEU A 387 17.09 -43.19 2.44
CA LEU A 387 16.71 -42.03 1.65
C LEU A 387 15.27 -41.64 1.99
N ARG A 388 15.05 -40.36 2.31
CA ARG A 388 13.73 -39.81 2.54
C ARG A 388 13.41 -38.76 1.49
N GLN A 389 12.29 -38.94 0.80
CA GLN A 389 11.75 -37.99 -0.15
C GLN A 389 10.86 -36.96 0.58
N PHE A 390 11.00 -35.69 0.23
CA PHE A 390 10.21 -34.59 0.78
C PHE A 390 9.46 -33.88 -0.36
N GLY A 391 8.19 -34.21 -0.58
CA GLY A 391 7.42 -33.75 -1.74
C GLY A 391 7.56 -34.66 -2.97
N ALA A 392 6.59 -34.64 -3.86
CA ALA A 392 6.57 -35.40 -5.10
C ALA A 392 7.64 -34.93 -6.10
N VAL A 393 8.09 -35.84 -6.96
CA VAL A 393 8.94 -35.53 -8.12
C VAL A 393 8.07 -35.55 -9.36
N PRO A 394 8.05 -34.48 -10.17
CA PRO A 394 7.30 -34.45 -11.42
C PRO A 394 7.72 -35.62 -12.34
N PRO A 395 6.80 -36.32 -13.03
CA PRO A 395 7.15 -37.43 -13.90
C PRO A 395 8.13 -37.01 -15.00
N LYS A 396 9.14 -37.84 -15.30
CA LYS A 396 10.13 -37.54 -16.36
C LYS A 396 9.44 -37.28 -17.70
N GLY A 397 9.79 -36.18 -18.37
CA GLY A 397 9.22 -35.77 -19.66
C GLY A 397 7.82 -35.14 -19.56
N ALA A 398 7.31 -34.89 -18.35
CA ALA A 398 6.09 -34.10 -18.18
C ALA A 398 6.41 -32.61 -18.41
N ALA A 399 5.59 -31.94 -19.21
CA ALA A 399 5.69 -30.50 -19.40
C ALA A 399 5.36 -29.76 -18.09
N ILE A 400 6.06 -28.67 -17.82
CA ILE A 400 5.89 -27.80 -16.66
C ILE A 400 5.51 -26.42 -17.18
N ARG A 401 4.43 -25.84 -16.63
CA ARG A 401 3.98 -24.49 -16.99
C ARG A 401 3.59 -23.67 -15.78
N ALA A 402 3.87 -22.37 -15.84
CA ALA A 402 3.25 -21.37 -15.01
C ALA A 402 1.98 -20.86 -15.72
N ALA A 403 0.81 -21.40 -15.33
CA ALA A 403 -0.46 -21.07 -15.96
C ALA A 403 -0.82 -19.59 -15.82
N ARG A 404 -0.54 -19.02 -14.64
CA ARG A 404 -0.56 -17.58 -14.42
C ARG A 404 0.32 -17.19 -13.24
N TYR A 405 0.87 -15.99 -13.24
CA TYR A 405 1.47 -15.36 -12.05
C TYR A 405 1.59 -13.84 -12.24
N GLY A 406 1.66 -13.11 -11.14
CA GLY A 406 1.95 -11.68 -11.15
C GLY A 406 3.46 -11.42 -11.12
N THR A 407 3.92 -10.47 -11.93
CA THR A 407 5.30 -9.94 -11.87
C THR A 407 5.29 -8.43 -11.70
N GLY A 408 6.37 -7.88 -11.14
CA GLY A 408 6.51 -6.45 -10.85
C GLY A 408 6.46 -6.16 -9.35
N GLY A 409 5.50 -5.35 -8.93
CA GLY A 409 5.48 -4.81 -7.57
C GLY A 409 6.46 -3.66 -7.38
N GLY A 410 6.85 -3.37 -6.14
CA GLY A 410 7.79 -2.29 -5.86
C GLY A 410 7.13 -0.93 -5.62
N ARG A 411 7.96 0.04 -5.25
CA ARG A 411 7.54 1.40 -4.90
C ARG A 411 6.97 2.18 -6.06
N ALA A 412 7.30 1.82 -7.31
CA ALA A 412 6.73 2.43 -8.51
C ALA A 412 5.19 2.30 -8.57
N GLY A 413 4.64 1.27 -7.91
CA GLY A 413 3.19 1.10 -7.77
C GLY A 413 2.52 2.10 -6.83
N ASN A 414 3.27 2.87 -6.04
CA ASN A 414 2.70 3.83 -5.10
C ASN A 414 2.37 5.14 -5.83
N VAL A 415 1.20 5.19 -6.47
CA VAL A 415 0.76 6.32 -7.29
C VAL A 415 -0.35 7.12 -6.61
N ALA A 416 -0.37 8.44 -6.84
CA ALA A 416 -1.37 9.32 -6.27
C ALA A 416 -2.79 9.01 -6.77
N ARG A 417 -3.81 9.53 -6.08
CA ARG A 417 -5.20 9.45 -6.55
C ARG A 417 -5.37 10.02 -7.96
N SER A 418 -6.32 9.48 -8.71
CA SER A 418 -6.67 9.90 -10.08
C SER A 418 -5.49 9.86 -11.07
N THR A 419 -4.54 8.94 -10.85
CA THR A 419 -3.36 8.74 -11.72
C THR A 419 -3.54 7.51 -12.62
N ILE A 420 -4.18 6.45 -12.11
CA ILE A 420 -4.54 5.26 -12.87
C ILE A 420 -5.78 5.62 -13.70
N THR A 421 -5.61 5.79 -15.00
CA THR A 421 -6.64 6.38 -15.89
C THR A 421 -6.75 5.68 -17.23
N VAL A 422 -5.81 4.79 -17.57
CA VAL A 422 -5.76 4.10 -18.85
C VAL A 422 -6.28 2.68 -18.67
N LEU A 423 -7.28 2.32 -19.48
CA LEU A 423 -7.75 0.94 -19.58
C LEU A 423 -6.90 0.19 -20.61
N ARG A 424 -6.21 -0.88 -20.22
CA ARG A 424 -5.36 -1.69 -21.12
C ARG A 424 -6.14 -2.87 -21.71
N SER A 425 -6.91 -3.56 -20.88
CA SER A 425 -7.81 -4.61 -21.32
C SER A 425 -9.08 -4.02 -21.92
N SER A 426 -9.44 -4.40 -23.15
CA SER A 426 -10.68 -3.94 -23.77
C SER A 426 -11.90 -4.64 -23.15
N ILE A 427 -12.62 -3.94 -22.28
CA ILE A 427 -13.89 -4.41 -21.70
C ILE A 427 -15.04 -3.61 -22.32
N PRO A 428 -16.08 -4.26 -22.88
CA PRO A 428 -17.25 -3.58 -23.44
C PRO A 428 -17.90 -2.61 -22.45
N TYR A 429 -18.42 -1.49 -22.97
CA TYR A 429 -19.17 -0.47 -22.22
C TYR A 429 -18.40 0.31 -21.17
N ILE A 430 -17.15 -0.02 -20.86
CA ILE A 430 -16.32 0.79 -19.95
C ILE A 430 -15.82 2.03 -20.68
N ALA A 431 -16.17 3.22 -20.17
CA ALA A 431 -15.76 4.50 -20.74
C ALA A 431 -14.58 5.14 -20.02
N ARG A 432 -14.46 4.93 -18.70
CA ARG A 432 -13.44 5.58 -17.87
C ARG A 432 -13.04 4.68 -16.71
N VAL A 433 -11.78 4.77 -16.32
CA VAL A 433 -11.25 4.15 -15.11
C VAL A 433 -10.56 5.20 -14.26
N GLU A 434 -10.67 5.07 -12.95
CA GLU A 434 -9.95 5.92 -12.02
C GLU A 434 -9.65 5.20 -10.70
N ASN A 435 -8.56 5.58 -10.04
CA ASN A 435 -8.37 5.29 -8.62
C ASN A 435 -8.80 6.50 -7.80
N ARG A 436 -9.81 6.34 -6.93
CA ARG A 436 -10.34 7.45 -6.12
C ARG A 436 -9.39 7.83 -4.99
N GLU A 437 -8.69 6.83 -4.48
CA GLU A 437 -7.63 6.92 -3.48
C GLU A 437 -6.26 6.54 -4.06
N ALA A 438 -5.19 6.97 -3.39
CA ALA A 438 -3.82 6.65 -3.80
C ALA A 438 -3.56 5.14 -3.70
N ALA A 439 -2.80 4.61 -4.67
CA ALA A 439 -2.28 3.25 -4.61
C ALA A 439 -1.12 3.18 -3.60
N ARG A 440 -1.11 2.15 -2.75
CA ARG A 440 -0.17 2.05 -1.61
C ARG A 440 0.22 0.61 -1.33
N GLY A 441 1.29 0.41 -0.58
CA GLY A 441 1.72 -0.92 -0.17
C GLY A 441 2.88 -1.46 -1.01
N GLY A 442 3.29 -0.73 -2.04
CA GLY A 442 4.40 -1.09 -2.90
C GLY A 442 5.73 -0.91 -2.18
N VAL A 443 6.56 -1.94 -2.14
CA VAL A 443 7.90 -1.93 -1.53
C VAL A 443 8.84 -2.66 -2.45
N ASP A 444 10.00 -2.07 -2.71
CA ASP A 444 11.01 -2.70 -3.55
C ASP A 444 11.55 -3.97 -2.89
N GLY A 445 12.04 -4.90 -3.70
CA GLY A 445 12.68 -6.10 -3.17
C GLY A 445 13.92 -5.73 -2.38
N GLU A 446 14.19 -6.51 -1.33
CA GLU A 446 15.33 -6.28 -0.46
C GLU A 446 16.65 -6.43 -1.22
N THR A 447 17.54 -5.46 -1.04
CA THR A 447 18.89 -5.52 -1.60
C THR A 447 19.79 -6.43 -0.77
N VAL A 448 20.88 -6.88 -1.37
CA VAL A 448 21.89 -7.70 -0.67
C VAL A 448 22.49 -6.97 0.54
N GLU A 449 22.69 -5.65 0.45
CA GLU A 449 23.23 -4.87 1.57
C GLU A 449 22.24 -4.75 2.74
N GLU A 450 20.95 -4.58 2.45
CA GLU A 450 19.89 -4.61 3.47
C GLU A 450 19.80 -5.98 4.14
N ALA A 451 19.88 -7.06 3.35
CA ALA A 451 19.88 -8.42 3.88
C ALA A 451 21.10 -8.70 4.78
N LYS A 452 22.29 -8.22 4.40
CA LYS A 452 23.51 -8.27 5.24
C LYS A 452 23.31 -7.53 6.57
N ALA A 453 22.60 -6.39 6.58
CA ALA A 453 22.29 -5.64 7.79
C ALA A 453 21.23 -6.35 8.67
N ARG A 454 20.21 -6.96 8.04
CA ARG A 454 19.12 -7.69 8.70
C ARG A 454 19.57 -9.03 9.29
N ALA A 455 20.47 -9.75 8.63
CA ALA A 455 20.83 -11.11 9.01
C ALA A 455 21.33 -11.26 10.46
N PRO A 456 22.29 -10.44 10.97
CA PRO A 456 22.74 -10.53 12.36
C PRO A 456 21.63 -10.30 13.38
N ILE A 457 20.68 -9.41 13.07
CA ILE A 457 19.53 -9.11 13.93
C ILE A 457 18.60 -10.33 13.99
N THR A 458 18.32 -10.93 12.82
CA THR A 458 17.52 -12.14 12.69
C THR A 458 18.08 -13.30 13.51
N LEU A 459 19.38 -13.54 13.39
CA LEU A 459 20.08 -14.63 14.07
C LEU A 459 20.08 -14.44 15.60
N ARG A 460 20.07 -13.19 16.08
CA ARG A 460 19.96 -12.88 17.51
C ARG A 460 18.56 -13.08 18.07
N ALA A 461 17.52 -12.67 17.33
CA ALA A 461 16.14 -12.75 17.80
C ALA A 461 15.59 -14.18 17.84
N GLN A 462 16.14 -15.13 17.07
CA GLN A 462 15.69 -16.54 16.99
C GLN A 462 14.17 -16.68 16.80
N GLU A 463 13.56 -15.78 16.02
CA GLU A 463 12.11 -15.70 15.79
C GLU A 463 11.24 -15.43 17.04
N ARG A 464 11.80 -14.85 18.10
CA ARG A 464 11.07 -14.50 19.33
C ARG A 464 11.07 -13.00 19.59
N ALA A 465 9.91 -12.45 19.92
CA ALA A 465 9.74 -11.03 20.22
C ALA A 465 9.98 -10.74 21.71
N VAL A 466 11.24 -10.60 22.13
CA VAL A 466 11.59 -10.43 23.55
C VAL A 466 11.82 -8.96 23.92
N THR A 467 12.62 -8.25 23.14
CA THR A 467 12.94 -6.83 23.35
C THR A 467 12.08 -5.94 22.44
N ALA A 468 11.94 -4.65 22.77
CA ALA A 468 11.22 -3.69 21.91
C ALA A 468 11.76 -3.70 20.47
N ARG A 469 13.08 -3.81 20.31
CA ARG A 469 13.72 -3.93 19.01
C ARG A 469 13.31 -5.22 18.27
N ASP A 470 13.17 -6.35 18.97
CA ASP A 470 12.71 -7.59 18.34
C ASP A 470 11.27 -7.46 17.83
N TYR A 471 10.39 -6.79 18.58
CA TYR A 471 9.03 -6.48 18.13
C TYR A 471 9.03 -5.61 16.87
N GLU A 472 9.83 -4.55 16.82
CA GLU A 472 9.94 -3.68 15.63
C GLU A 472 10.42 -4.45 14.40
N GLU A 473 11.45 -5.27 14.54
CA GLU A 473 12.06 -6.04 13.45
C GLU A 473 11.12 -7.14 12.94
N LEU A 474 10.44 -7.85 13.84
CA LEU A 474 9.46 -8.87 13.47
C LEU A 474 8.21 -8.25 12.83
N ALA A 475 7.73 -7.12 13.36
CA ALA A 475 6.61 -6.39 12.78
C ALA A 475 6.97 -5.85 11.38
N ARG A 476 8.20 -5.37 11.16
CA ARG A 476 8.68 -4.91 9.85
C ARG A 476 8.71 -6.03 8.80
N ARG A 477 8.91 -7.28 9.22
CA ARG A 477 8.77 -8.44 8.32
C ARG A 477 7.32 -8.78 8.01
N ALA A 478 6.44 -8.64 9.00
CA ALA A 478 5.00 -8.86 8.81
C ALA A 478 4.35 -7.77 7.94
N ALA A 479 4.93 -6.57 7.96
CA ALA A 479 4.47 -5.41 7.23
C ALA A 479 5.65 -4.63 6.60
N PRO A 480 6.28 -5.16 5.54
CA PRO A 480 7.33 -4.44 4.82
C PRO A 480 6.83 -3.10 4.28
N GLU A 481 5.52 -2.99 4.01
CA GLU A 481 4.89 -1.77 3.50
C GLU A 481 4.61 -0.68 4.54
N ALA A 482 4.80 -0.97 5.83
CA ALA A 482 4.73 0.07 6.85
C ALA A 482 5.91 1.04 6.67
N ALA A 483 5.63 2.33 6.60
CA ALA A 483 6.69 3.34 6.53
C ALA A 483 7.53 3.34 7.81
N ARG A 484 6.86 3.28 8.98
CA ARG A 484 7.52 3.30 10.28
C ARG A 484 6.82 2.34 11.23
N ILE A 485 7.63 1.66 12.03
CA ILE A 485 7.17 0.83 13.14
C ILE A 485 7.99 1.24 14.35
N ALA A 486 7.30 1.48 15.46
CA ALA A 486 7.92 1.77 16.75
C ALA A 486 7.30 0.88 17.82
N CYS A 487 8.14 0.28 18.66
CA CYS A 487 7.68 -0.50 19.80
C CYS A 487 8.00 0.27 21.08
N LEU A 488 6.96 0.58 21.84
CA LEU A 488 7.08 1.24 23.13
C LEU A 488 6.69 0.25 24.23
N ALA A 489 7.41 0.33 25.36
CA ALA A 489 6.88 -0.24 26.59
C ALA A 489 5.57 0.47 26.88
N ALA A 490 4.47 -0.29 27.03
CA ALA A 490 3.21 0.34 27.33
C ALA A 490 3.28 0.95 28.73
N ASP A 491 2.65 2.11 28.93
CA ASP A 491 2.52 2.68 30.25
C ASP A 491 1.75 1.69 31.14
N THR A 492 2.34 1.30 32.26
CA THR A 492 1.77 0.32 33.19
C THR A 492 0.42 0.78 33.73
N ALA A 493 0.17 2.10 33.77
CA ALA A 493 -1.09 2.67 34.19
C ALA A 493 -2.23 2.50 33.15
N GLU A 494 -1.92 2.48 31.85
CA GLU A 494 -2.92 2.41 30.77
C GLU A 494 -3.19 0.99 30.27
N ALA A 495 -2.17 0.12 30.22
CA ALA A 495 -2.27 -1.19 29.56
C ALA A 495 -2.08 -2.39 30.51
N GLY A 496 -1.76 -2.11 31.79
CA GLY A 496 -1.43 -3.11 32.81
C GLY A 496 0.01 -3.62 32.71
N GLU A 497 0.39 -4.47 33.66
CA GLU A 497 1.72 -5.08 33.69
C GLU A 497 1.98 -5.96 32.45
N ASN A 498 3.21 -5.94 31.95
CA ASN A 498 3.69 -6.75 30.82
C ASN A 498 3.00 -6.46 29.47
N ALA A 499 2.54 -5.21 29.25
CA ALA A 499 1.99 -4.80 27.97
C ALA A 499 3.07 -4.17 27.04
N VAL A 500 2.98 -4.51 25.76
CA VAL A 500 3.85 -4.00 24.68
C VAL A 500 2.96 -3.33 23.65
N ARG A 501 3.29 -2.09 23.29
CA ARG A 501 2.54 -1.33 22.27
C ARG A 501 3.39 -1.19 21.02
N VAL A 502 2.90 -1.74 19.91
CA VAL A 502 3.52 -1.62 18.58
C VAL A 502 2.71 -0.61 17.77
N LEU A 503 3.35 0.49 17.41
CA LEU A 503 2.79 1.56 16.61
C LEU A 503 3.13 1.33 15.15
N VAL A 504 2.11 1.28 14.29
CA VAL A 504 2.27 1.06 12.85
C VAL A 504 1.89 2.34 12.11
N VAL A 505 2.84 2.89 11.37
CA VAL A 505 2.63 4.03 10.46
C VAL A 505 2.63 3.50 9.03
N PRO A 506 1.51 3.57 8.29
CA PRO A 506 1.47 3.10 6.92
C PRO A 506 2.29 3.98 6.00
N GLN A 507 2.72 3.43 4.86
CA GLN A 507 3.17 4.26 3.74
C GLN A 507 2.03 5.15 3.23
N ALA A 508 2.37 6.39 2.90
CA ALA A 508 1.43 7.34 2.33
C ALA A 508 2.04 8.06 1.14
N VAL A 509 1.22 8.18 0.09
CA VAL A 509 1.59 8.89 -1.14
C VAL A 509 0.94 10.27 -1.09
N PRO A 510 1.72 11.36 -1.11
CA PRO A 510 1.19 12.70 -1.19
C PRO A 510 0.29 12.88 -2.42
N ASP A 511 -0.80 13.63 -2.26
CA ASP A 511 -1.67 13.98 -3.38
C ASP A 511 -0.98 14.98 -4.33
N ARG A 512 -1.61 15.25 -5.49
CA ARG A 512 -1.15 16.31 -6.40
C ARG A 512 -1.06 17.64 -5.64
N GLY A 513 0.15 18.16 -5.50
CA GLY A 513 0.47 19.30 -4.62
C GLY A 513 1.36 18.96 -3.41
N GLY A 514 1.81 17.70 -3.28
CA GLY A 514 2.84 17.30 -2.32
C GLY A 514 2.37 17.20 -0.88
N ARG A 515 1.06 17.11 -0.63
CA ARG A 515 0.47 17.11 0.71
C ARG A 515 -0.15 15.77 1.05
N LEU A 516 0.07 15.31 2.28
CA LEU A 516 -0.59 14.16 2.86
C LEU A 516 -1.96 14.55 3.44
N ARG A 517 -2.97 13.70 3.28
CA ARG A 517 -4.21 13.78 4.06
C ARG A 517 -4.11 12.91 5.30
N PHE A 518 -4.88 13.21 6.34
CA PHE A 518 -4.76 12.51 7.62
C PHE A 518 -5.16 11.04 7.53
N GLU A 519 -6.21 10.74 6.77
CA GLU A 519 -6.76 9.40 6.55
C GLU A 519 -5.71 8.46 5.94
N GLN A 520 -4.77 9.03 5.20
CA GLN A 520 -3.66 8.32 4.57
C GLN A 520 -2.65 7.75 5.58
N LEU A 521 -2.64 8.25 6.80
CA LEU A 521 -1.74 7.84 7.89
C LEU A 521 -2.40 6.90 8.89
N VAL A 522 -3.68 6.54 8.66
CA VAL A 522 -4.40 5.55 9.46
C VAL A 522 -4.18 4.17 8.83
N PRO A 523 -3.53 3.22 9.53
CA PRO A 523 -3.33 1.87 9.03
C PRO A 523 -4.66 1.13 8.97
N GLY A 524 -4.91 0.39 7.88
CA GLY A 524 -6.11 -0.44 7.74
C GLY A 524 -6.09 -1.71 8.60
N ASP A 525 -7.27 -2.26 8.87
CA ASP A 525 -7.44 -3.42 9.77
C ASP A 525 -6.73 -4.69 9.28
N GLU A 526 -6.64 -4.91 7.97
CA GLU A 526 -5.91 -6.04 7.38
C GLU A 526 -4.41 -6.00 7.76
N LEU A 527 -3.81 -4.80 7.70
CA LEU A 527 -2.41 -4.58 8.06
C LEU A 527 -2.20 -4.83 9.55
N LEU A 528 -3.04 -4.24 10.40
CA LEU A 528 -2.96 -4.39 11.85
C LEU A 528 -3.17 -5.84 12.28
N SER A 529 -4.14 -6.53 11.70
CA SER A 529 -4.42 -7.95 11.99
C SER A 529 -3.26 -8.86 11.59
N ARG A 530 -2.65 -8.61 10.42
CA ARG A 530 -1.49 -9.39 9.96
C ARG A 530 -0.27 -9.22 10.87
N VAL A 531 0.03 -7.98 11.27
CA VAL A 531 1.11 -7.69 12.22
C VAL A 531 0.81 -8.33 13.58
N THR A 532 -0.43 -8.19 14.07
CA THR A 532 -0.86 -8.77 15.34
C THR A 532 -0.71 -10.28 15.35
N GLY A 533 -1.25 -10.99 14.35
CA GLY A 533 -1.14 -12.46 14.26
C GLY A 533 0.30 -12.94 14.14
N PHE A 534 1.12 -12.24 13.35
CA PHE A 534 2.54 -12.60 13.19
C PHE A 534 3.34 -12.45 14.50
N LEU A 535 3.08 -11.40 15.28
CA LEU A 535 3.72 -11.18 16.57
C LEU A 535 3.15 -12.10 17.67
N ASP A 536 1.86 -12.43 17.61
CA ASP A 536 1.19 -13.28 18.60
C ASP A 536 1.80 -14.69 18.68
N GLU A 537 2.17 -15.27 17.53
CA GLU A 537 2.87 -16.55 17.45
C GLU A 537 4.29 -16.52 18.07
N ARG A 538 4.86 -15.31 18.27
CA ARG A 538 6.29 -15.11 18.57
C ARG A 538 6.54 -14.38 19.89
N ARG A 539 5.50 -13.87 20.55
CA ARG A 539 5.61 -13.19 21.85
C ARG A 539 5.78 -14.19 23.01
N PRO A 540 6.42 -13.79 24.11
CA PRO A 540 6.39 -14.54 25.35
C PRO A 540 4.96 -14.73 25.87
N LEU A 541 4.70 -15.91 26.43
CA LEU A 541 3.43 -16.18 27.11
C LEU A 541 3.22 -15.19 28.25
N GLY A 542 2.04 -14.58 28.30
CA GLY A 542 1.66 -13.59 29.32
C GLY A 542 1.91 -12.13 28.94
N THR A 543 2.64 -11.83 27.85
CA THR A 543 2.84 -10.45 27.38
C THR A 543 1.60 -9.93 26.65
N ARG A 544 0.96 -8.84 27.10
CA ARG A 544 -0.18 -8.26 26.36
C ARG A 544 0.32 -7.47 25.15
N LEU A 545 -0.17 -7.80 23.96
CA LEU A 545 0.21 -7.10 22.74
C LEU A 545 -0.91 -6.16 22.30
N ALA A 546 -0.57 -4.88 22.10
CA ALA A 546 -1.45 -3.90 21.49
C ALA A 546 -0.79 -3.36 20.22
N VAL A 547 -1.40 -3.63 19.06
CA VAL A 547 -0.93 -3.11 17.76
C VAL A 547 -1.94 -2.08 17.27
N GLY A 548 -1.48 -0.90 16.85
CA GLY A 548 -2.39 0.15 16.38
C GLY A 548 -1.65 1.36 15.81
N PRO A 549 -2.40 2.40 15.36
CA PRO A 549 -1.80 3.66 14.94
C PRO A 549 -1.15 4.41 16.11
N PRO A 550 -0.18 5.29 15.82
CA PRO A 550 0.21 6.32 16.76
C PRO A 550 -0.86 7.42 16.87
N PHE A 551 -0.77 8.21 17.92
CA PHE A 551 -1.56 9.43 18.01
C PHE A 551 -0.90 10.51 17.15
N TYR A 552 -1.69 11.22 16.34
CA TYR A 552 -1.19 12.33 15.54
C TYR A 552 -1.66 13.65 16.11
N GLN A 553 -0.71 14.45 16.58
CA GLN A 553 -0.94 15.83 16.96
C GLN A 553 -0.89 16.70 15.71
N GLY A 554 -2.05 17.18 15.27
CA GLY A 554 -2.11 18.20 14.22
C GLY A 554 -1.40 19.48 14.68
N VAL A 555 -0.71 20.15 13.76
CA VAL A 555 -0.08 21.44 14.01
C VAL A 555 -0.42 22.40 12.90
N THR A 556 -1.04 23.52 13.26
CA THR A 556 -1.11 24.68 12.39
C THR A 556 0.01 25.65 12.74
N VAL A 557 0.71 26.12 11.72
CA VAL A 557 1.71 27.18 11.82
C VAL A 557 1.10 28.42 11.21
N VAL A 558 1.09 29.51 11.97
CA VAL A 558 0.72 30.84 11.47
C VAL A 558 2.00 31.66 11.43
N ALA A 559 2.41 32.08 10.23
CA ALA A 559 3.68 32.78 10.02
C ALA A 559 3.49 34.08 9.22
N THR A 560 4.21 35.12 9.63
CA THR A 560 4.33 36.38 8.90
C THR A 560 5.76 36.53 8.40
N LEU A 561 5.92 36.66 7.08
CA LEU A 561 7.20 36.73 6.38
C LEU A 561 7.33 38.06 5.63
N HIS A 562 8.55 38.55 5.51
CA HIS A 562 8.90 39.62 4.59
C HIS A 562 9.68 39.05 3.41
N SER A 563 9.27 39.40 2.19
CA SER A 563 10.01 39.03 0.98
C SER A 563 10.90 40.16 0.51
N PHE A 564 12.05 39.81 -0.08
CA PHE A 564 12.87 40.78 -0.81
C PHE A 564 12.05 41.42 -1.93
N ARG A 565 12.32 42.69 -2.25
CA ARG A 565 11.63 43.45 -3.32
C ARG A 565 11.63 42.75 -4.70
N ALA A 566 12.66 41.96 -4.98
CA ALA A 566 12.79 41.24 -6.26
C ALA A 566 12.06 39.88 -6.28
N ALA A 567 11.55 39.41 -5.14
CA ALA A 567 10.85 38.15 -5.01
C ALA A 567 9.33 38.35 -5.02
N GLU A 568 8.62 37.54 -5.80
CA GLU A 568 7.16 37.56 -5.85
C GLU A 568 6.56 36.99 -4.56
N ALA A 569 5.74 37.77 -3.85
CA ALA A 569 5.21 37.41 -2.55
C ALA A 569 4.41 36.09 -2.56
N GLU A 570 3.61 35.84 -3.61
CA GLU A 570 2.81 34.61 -3.71
C GLU A 570 3.68 33.38 -3.94
N ARG A 571 4.79 33.52 -4.67
CA ARG A 571 5.76 32.44 -4.86
C ARG A 571 6.45 32.11 -3.53
N VAL A 572 6.91 33.12 -2.81
CA VAL A 572 7.51 32.95 -1.47
C VAL A 572 6.52 32.29 -0.52
N ARG A 573 5.24 32.68 -0.58
CA ARG A 573 4.16 32.08 0.20
C ARG A 573 3.99 30.59 -0.12
N ALA A 574 3.94 30.23 -1.40
CA ALA A 574 3.81 28.84 -1.84
C ALA A 574 5.02 27.99 -1.39
N GLU A 575 6.24 28.47 -1.66
CA GLU A 575 7.48 27.78 -1.26
C GLU A 575 7.58 27.63 0.27
N ALA A 576 7.17 28.65 1.04
CA ALA A 576 7.12 28.58 2.50
C ALA A 576 6.11 27.54 3.00
N LEU A 577 4.93 27.45 2.38
CA LEU A 577 3.96 26.41 2.72
C LEU A 577 4.54 25.02 2.44
N ASP A 578 5.17 24.82 1.28
CA ASP A 578 5.77 23.54 0.90
C ASP A 578 6.87 23.12 1.88
N VAL A 579 7.71 24.06 2.33
CA VAL A 579 8.73 23.80 3.36
C VAL A 579 8.09 23.41 4.70
N LEU A 580 7.00 24.05 5.11
CA LEU A 580 6.32 23.70 6.37
C LEU A 580 5.73 22.28 6.31
N TYR A 581 5.03 21.95 5.22
CA TYR A 581 4.47 20.61 5.02
C TYR A 581 5.57 19.55 4.97
N ALA A 582 6.67 19.80 4.25
CA ALA A 582 7.79 18.87 4.16
C ALA A 582 8.54 18.72 5.50
N TYR A 583 8.80 19.80 6.22
CA TYR A 583 9.58 19.75 7.47
C TYR A 583 8.83 19.06 8.61
N LEU A 584 7.50 19.26 8.69
CA LEU A 584 6.65 18.66 9.72
C LEU A 584 6.08 17.28 9.30
N ASP A 585 6.47 16.78 8.13
CA ASP A 585 5.99 15.51 7.60
C ASP A 585 6.38 14.33 8.54
N PRO A 586 5.43 13.47 8.94
CA PRO A 586 5.71 12.34 9.83
C PRO A 586 6.51 11.21 9.18
N LEU A 587 6.60 11.15 7.85
CA LEU A 587 7.29 10.10 7.09
C LEU A 587 8.67 10.55 6.60
N THR A 588 8.78 11.79 6.14
CA THR A 588 9.97 12.32 5.45
C THR A 588 10.50 13.62 6.05
N GLY A 589 9.82 14.19 7.04
CA GLY A 589 10.20 15.45 7.66
C GLY A 589 11.31 15.33 8.71
N GLY A 590 11.41 16.35 9.55
CA GLY A 590 12.45 16.49 10.56
C GLY A 590 13.81 16.91 9.99
N ALA A 591 14.78 17.10 10.88
CA ALA A 591 16.11 17.63 10.52
C ALA A 591 16.95 16.70 9.61
N HIS A 592 16.66 15.39 9.63
CA HIS A 592 17.41 14.37 8.90
C HIS A 592 16.64 13.80 7.69
N GLY A 593 15.39 14.22 7.47
CA GLY A 593 14.56 13.70 6.38
C GLY A 593 14.02 12.28 6.61
N GLU A 594 14.09 11.78 7.84
CA GLU A 594 13.67 10.41 8.22
C GLU A 594 12.26 10.37 8.87
N GLY A 595 11.52 11.48 8.80
CA GLY A 595 10.25 11.68 9.47
C GLY A 595 10.40 12.28 10.87
N TRP A 596 9.37 12.99 11.33
CA TRP A 596 9.40 13.58 12.66
C TRP A 596 9.59 12.51 13.77
N PRO A 597 10.53 12.66 14.72
CA PRO A 597 10.76 11.65 15.75
C PRO A 597 9.58 11.50 16.72
N PHE A 598 9.26 10.26 17.12
CA PHE A 598 8.21 9.97 18.10
C PHE A 598 8.47 10.69 19.43
N GLY A 599 7.43 11.34 19.97
CA GLY A 599 7.49 12.05 21.26
C GLY A 599 8.41 13.27 21.31
N ARG A 600 9.05 13.67 20.20
CA ARG A 600 9.93 14.85 20.19
C ARG A 600 9.09 16.14 20.12
N PRO A 601 9.24 17.06 21.09
CA PRO A 601 8.47 18.30 21.09
C PRO A 601 8.84 19.21 19.91
N LEU A 602 7.86 19.93 19.38
CA LEU A 602 8.06 20.98 18.38
C LEU A 602 8.25 22.33 19.06
N ARG A 603 9.25 23.11 18.62
CA ARG A 603 9.47 24.48 19.07
C ARG A 603 9.35 25.46 17.91
N ALA A 604 8.77 26.63 18.16
CA ALA A 604 8.60 27.69 17.16
C ALA A 604 9.94 28.09 16.50
N GLY A 605 11.04 28.10 17.27
CA GLY A 605 12.38 28.41 16.74
C GLY A 605 12.89 27.45 15.66
N GLU A 606 12.45 26.18 15.65
CA GLU A 606 12.80 25.24 14.57
C GLU A 606 12.06 25.57 13.28
N VAL A 607 10.79 25.95 13.40
CA VAL A 607 9.96 26.40 12.27
C VAL A 607 10.48 27.72 11.71
N PHE A 608 10.86 28.65 12.59
CA PHE A 608 11.53 29.89 12.21
C PHE A 608 12.78 29.62 11.36
N ALA A 609 13.66 28.72 11.82
CA ALA A 609 14.88 28.36 11.10
C ALA A 609 14.60 27.69 9.75
N ALA A 610 13.52 26.89 9.63
CA ALA A 610 13.10 26.30 8.37
C ALA A 610 12.61 27.38 7.38
N LEU A 611 11.75 28.29 7.84
CA LEU A 611 11.20 29.38 7.01
C LEU A 611 12.27 30.38 6.56
N GLN A 612 13.26 30.69 7.40
CA GLN A 612 14.35 31.60 7.07
C GLN A 612 15.23 31.11 5.89
N ARG A 613 15.19 29.81 5.58
CA ARG A 613 15.94 29.22 4.45
C ARG A 613 15.17 29.25 3.13
N VAL A 614 13.91 29.66 3.13
CA VAL A 614 13.09 29.74 1.92
C VAL A 614 13.66 30.84 1.01
N PRO A 615 13.97 30.55 -0.27
CA PRO A 615 14.43 31.55 -1.21
C PRO A 615 13.45 32.73 -1.31
N GLY A 616 13.99 33.95 -1.24
CA GLY A 616 13.17 35.17 -1.31
C GLY A 616 12.65 35.70 0.03
N VAL A 617 12.77 34.94 1.13
CA VAL A 617 12.49 35.45 2.48
C VAL A 617 13.65 36.34 2.96
N GLU A 618 13.34 37.59 3.29
CA GLU A 618 14.25 38.54 3.91
C GLU A 618 14.24 38.41 5.44
N LEU A 619 13.04 38.37 6.02
CA LEU A 619 12.82 38.31 7.47
C LEU A 619 11.61 37.44 7.79
N VAL A 620 11.74 36.57 8.78
CA VAL A 620 10.61 35.93 9.46
C VAL A 620 10.23 36.83 10.64
N ASP A 621 9.05 37.45 10.58
CA ASP A 621 8.58 38.42 11.59
C ASP A 621 7.94 37.70 12.79
N GLU A 622 7.08 36.72 12.50
CA GLU A 622 6.32 36.00 13.52
C GLU A 622 6.11 34.54 13.12
N VAL A 623 6.21 33.63 14.10
CA VAL A 623 5.84 32.22 13.98
C VAL A 623 5.06 31.80 15.22
N LEU A 624 3.79 31.46 15.04
CA LEU A 624 2.90 30.98 16.08
C LEU A 624 2.51 29.53 15.80
N LEU A 625 2.57 28.67 16.82
CA LEU A 625 2.12 27.28 16.72
C LEU A 625 0.75 27.13 17.38
N HIS A 626 -0.14 26.40 16.70
CA HIS A 626 -1.42 25.99 17.26
C HIS A 626 -1.51 24.46 17.21
N PRO A 627 -1.69 23.78 18.36
CA PRO A 627 -2.09 22.38 18.34
C PRO A 627 -3.47 22.28 17.67
N ALA A 628 -3.64 21.32 16.78
CA ALA A 628 -4.87 21.08 16.08
C ALA A 628 -5.26 19.60 16.18
N ASP A 629 -6.55 19.34 16.13
CA ASP A 629 -7.09 18.01 15.96
C ASP A 629 -7.40 17.80 14.46
N PRO A 630 -6.68 16.91 13.77
CA PRO A 630 -6.88 16.69 12.34
C PRO A 630 -8.24 16.08 12.00
N LEU A 631 -8.92 15.42 12.95
CA LEU A 631 -10.23 14.81 12.73
C LEU A 631 -11.36 15.84 12.85
N THR A 632 -11.31 16.69 13.88
CA THR A 632 -12.37 17.67 14.13
C THR A 632 -12.09 19.04 13.51
N GLY A 633 -10.85 19.30 13.10
CA GLY A 633 -10.38 20.59 12.60
C GLY A 633 -10.27 21.68 13.66
N ARG A 634 -10.51 21.34 14.94
CA ARG A 634 -10.41 22.29 16.06
C ARG A 634 -8.96 22.66 16.31
N ARG A 635 -8.71 23.95 16.53
CA ARG A 635 -7.40 24.50 16.87
C ARG A 635 -7.41 24.96 18.32
N GLY A 636 -6.38 24.60 19.07
CA GLY A 636 -6.14 25.09 20.42
C GLY A 636 -5.45 26.44 20.43
N ASP A 637 -5.17 26.90 21.65
CA ASP A 637 -4.52 28.18 21.90
C ASP A 637 -3.08 28.22 21.36
N THR A 638 -2.62 29.43 21.07
CA THR A 638 -1.26 29.69 20.60
C THR A 638 -0.22 29.27 21.64
N THR A 639 0.84 28.61 21.18
CA THR A 639 1.99 28.22 22.01
C THR A 639 3.31 28.34 21.24
N ASP A 640 4.41 28.52 21.96
CA ASP A 640 5.77 28.47 21.41
C ASP A 640 6.33 27.04 21.35
N ARG A 641 5.68 26.11 22.06
CA ARG A 641 6.11 24.71 22.17
C ARG A 641 4.92 23.76 22.24
N ILE A 642 4.95 22.73 21.42
CA ILE A 642 3.99 21.62 21.46
C ILE A 642 4.70 20.39 22.01
N GLU A 643 4.30 19.94 23.19
CA GLU A 643 4.77 18.68 23.77
C GLU A 643 4.06 17.50 23.11
N LEU A 644 4.80 16.39 22.93
CA LEU A 644 4.26 15.16 22.38
C LEU A 644 4.41 14.02 23.39
N ALA A 645 3.38 13.19 23.51
CA ALA A 645 3.50 11.92 24.21
C ALA A 645 4.51 11.00 23.49
N PRO A 646 5.18 10.06 24.18
CA PRO A 646 6.13 9.14 23.55
C PRO A 646 5.59 8.36 22.34
N SER A 647 4.28 8.10 22.33
CA SER A 647 3.55 7.40 21.26
C SER A 647 2.98 8.30 20.17
N ALA A 648 3.26 9.61 20.22
CA ALA A 648 2.68 10.59 19.32
C ALA A 648 3.65 11.07 18.24
N LEU A 649 3.07 11.43 17.09
CA LEU A 649 3.73 12.07 15.95
C LEU A 649 3.06 13.41 15.62
N LEU A 650 3.79 14.27 14.92
CA LEU A 650 3.20 15.48 14.33
C LEU A 650 2.46 15.16 13.04
N PHE A 651 1.46 15.98 12.75
CA PHE A 651 0.82 16.05 11.45
C PHE A 651 0.66 17.52 11.01
N PRO A 652 1.20 17.92 9.85
CA PRO A 652 1.03 19.29 9.35
C PRO A 652 -0.44 19.54 8.99
N PHE A 653 -1.06 20.55 9.61
CA PHE A 653 -2.49 20.82 9.48
C PHE A 653 -2.77 22.29 9.13
N ASP A 654 -3.23 22.54 7.91
CA ASP A 654 -3.76 23.84 7.44
C ASP A 654 -2.94 25.09 7.85
N HIS A 655 -1.65 25.09 7.48
CA HIS A 655 -0.72 26.19 7.74
C HIS A 655 -1.17 27.50 7.07
N ARG A 656 -0.90 28.63 7.72
CA ARG A 656 -1.24 29.97 7.22
C ARG A 656 0.01 30.83 7.16
N VAL A 657 0.41 31.19 5.95
CA VAL A 657 1.55 32.07 5.71
C VAL A 657 1.05 33.37 5.08
N ARG A 658 1.42 34.49 5.69
CA ARG A 658 1.24 35.84 5.17
C ARG A 658 2.60 36.39 4.77
N VAL A 659 2.72 36.89 3.54
CA VAL A 659 3.95 37.53 3.04
C VAL A 659 3.71 39.01 2.84
N ILE A 660 4.62 39.84 3.34
CA ILE A 660 4.61 41.30 3.24
C ILE A 660 5.80 41.71 2.37
N GLU A 661 5.57 42.44 1.30
CA GLU A 661 6.66 42.93 0.45
C GLU A 661 7.47 43.99 1.20
N ALA A 662 8.80 43.86 1.17
CA ALA A 662 9.68 44.88 1.71
C ALA A 662 9.49 46.19 0.95
N ARG A 663 9.24 47.28 1.70
CA ARG A 663 9.04 48.63 1.15
C ARG A 663 10.26 49.13 0.43
#